data_AF-A0A6N7Y5Y4-F1
#
_entry.id   AF-A0A6N7Y5Y4-F1
#
_cell.length_a   1.000
_cell.length_b   1.000
_cell.length_c   1.000
_cell.angle_alpha   90.00
_cell.angle_beta   90.00
_cell.angle_gamma   90.00
#
_symmetry.space_group_name_H-M   'P 1'
#
loop_
_entity.id
_entity.type
_entity.pdbx_description
1 polymer ?
#
loop_
_entity_poly.entity_id
_entity_poly.type
_entity_poly.pdbx_seq_one_letter_code
_entity_poly.pdbx_strand_id
1 'polypeptide(L)'
;MKNALDIIWVDFYKEFAIKLLEYHENRKDLIEKVKKIYKMTEIKLPTLERNNDLTDIDPFTVFALFNKSRLTLANKVKILEAIAELFEIKAELPNSFESIPTINNMGATFYYFEGDRNAKDIDELWMLFKAALDFAKDPTSTSQEKFIEYFDKVMSKKGIHNSKLTSGLYWIAPEKFVNLDSRSRWYIYESGEITGETINRLPRINGKLSGEEYIEIIDNIQDYLSNEEILIDNFIELSYDAWLYSEKINLQKKNKIETTDADKDVESMNYWIFSPGSQAINWDTFYKKGLMAIGWEELEDFSKYTSRGDMKEKLQEINGNTNNYINITNAIWQFTNEMKIGDIVYVKKGQKQIIGWGIVTSEHEYHPNQEFKNIRTVDWKDKGEWITSIKPAPKTLTNITPYNDFVENLKKLFEEDKIDIEDETEIVLPNYDRNHFLNDVFMEEEDYLKLVNLVRRKKNVILQGAPGVGKTFVAKRLAYSMMGVKDKKRVQMVQFHQNYSYEDFVMGFRPTESGFELRKGTFYNFCKRAENDIENDYFFIIDEINRGNLSKILGELFMLIENDKRGTELQLLYADEKFSVPPNIYILGMMNTADRSLAMLDYALRRRFAFYNMTTGFMTTGFRLYQEKLASAKFDSLIQCILNLNSEIKRDESLGEGFIIGHSYFCNLSNVTDYELENIVEYEIIPLINEYWFDEPDKVDSWSEKLRGAIQ
;
A
#
# COMPACT_ATOMS: atom_id res chain seq x y z
N MET A 1 -24.24 -9.72 2.85
CA MET A 1 -24.85 -8.95 3.96
C MET A 1 -23.87 -7.86 4.35
N LYS A 2 -24.28 -6.58 4.50
CA LYS A 2 -23.43 -5.59 5.19
C LYS A 2 -23.24 -6.11 6.62
N ASN A 3 -22.00 -6.16 7.13
CA ASN A 3 -21.81 -6.28 8.58
C ASN A 3 -22.44 -5.02 9.21
N ALA A 4 -23.18 -5.17 10.29
CA ALA A 4 -23.74 -4.02 10.99
C ALA A 4 -22.59 -3.12 11.47
N LEU A 5 -22.67 -1.82 11.18
CA LEU A 5 -21.68 -0.86 11.62
C LEU A 5 -21.74 -0.74 13.14
N ASP A 6 -20.66 -1.10 13.83
CA ASP A 6 -20.55 -0.86 15.26
C ASP A 6 -20.35 0.64 15.52
N ILE A 7 -21.37 1.24 16.13
CA ILE A 7 -21.46 2.65 16.54
C ILE A 7 -21.42 2.83 18.07
N ILE A 8 -21.09 1.79 18.86
CA ILE A 8 -21.03 1.86 20.34
C ILE A 8 -20.15 3.02 20.83
N TRP A 9 -19.11 3.35 20.07
CA TRP A 9 -18.20 4.45 20.39
C TRP A 9 -18.89 5.82 20.44
N VAL A 10 -19.98 6.01 19.69
CA VAL A 10 -20.69 7.29 19.58
C VAL A 10 -21.28 7.70 20.92
N ASP A 11 -21.97 6.78 21.60
CA ASP A 11 -22.57 7.05 22.91
C ASP A 11 -21.50 7.27 23.99
N PHE A 12 -20.42 6.47 23.97
CA PHE A 12 -19.29 6.67 24.87
C PHE A 12 -18.65 8.06 24.70
N TYR A 13 -18.42 8.47 23.47
CA TYR A 13 -17.77 9.74 23.17
C TYR A 13 -18.69 10.93 23.51
N LYS A 14 -20.00 10.83 23.25
CA LYS A 14 -21.01 11.84 23.62
C LYS A 14 -21.11 11.98 25.15
N GLU A 15 -21.21 10.89 25.90
CA GLU A 15 -21.24 10.96 27.37
C GLU A 15 -19.95 11.55 27.93
N PHE A 16 -18.78 11.12 27.41
CA PHE A 16 -17.49 11.66 27.83
C PHE A 16 -17.32 13.15 27.47
N ALA A 17 -17.83 13.60 26.33
CA ALA A 17 -17.81 15.02 25.94
C ALA A 17 -18.63 15.88 26.91
N ILE A 18 -19.81 15.40 27.32
CA ILE A 18 -20.66 16.06 28.33
C ILE A 18 -19.94 16.11 29.68
N LYS A 19 -19.32 15.00 30.11
CA LYS A 19 -18.54 14.95 31.36
C LYS A 19 -17.35 15.91 31.34
N LEU A 20 -16.68 16.10 30.20
CA LEU A 20 -15.55 17.02 30.09
C LEU A 20 -15.96 18.49 30.30
N LEU A 21 -17.18 18.90 29.94
CA LEU A 21 -17.66 20.28 30.18
C LEU A 21 -17.64 20.69 31.66
N GLU A 22 -17.83 19.74 32.59
CA GLU A 22 -17.79 19.98 34.03
C GLU A 22 -16.42 20.52 34.51
N TYR A 23 -15.36 20.31 33.72
CA TYR A 23 -13.98 20.69 34.05
C TYR A 23 -13.53 22.02 33.45
N HIS A 24 -14.41 22.76 32.76
CA HIS A 24 -14.05 24.04 32.12
C HIS A 24 -13.36 25.01 33.08
N GLU A 25 -13.91 25.15 34.29
CA GLU A 25 -13.41 26.02 35.38
C GLU A 25 -12.42 25.28 36.32
N ASN A 26 -12.21 23.97 36.14
CA ASN A 26 -11.38 23.13 37.00
C ASN A 26 -10.40 22.24 36.21
N ARG A 27 -9.67 22.87 35.29
CA ARG A 27 -8.72 22.19 34.39
C ARG A 27 -7.56 21.50 35.13
N LYS A 28 -7.25 21.92 36.35
CA LYS A 28 -6.24 21.28 37.21
C LYS A 28 -6.64 19.85 37.60
N ASP A 29 -7.90 19.63 37.98
CA ASP A 29 -8.38 18.28 38.29
C ASP A 29 -8.43 17.40 37.03
N LEU A 30 -8.81 17.97 35.88
CA LEU A 30 -8.74 17.30 34.59
C LEU A 30 -7.31 16.85 34.23
N ILE A 31 -6.30 17.70 34.46
CA ILE A 31 -4.89 17.36 34.25
C ILE A 31 -4.47 16.18 35.13
N GLU A 32 -4.85 16.17 36.42
CA GLU A 32 -4.54 15.06 37.31
C GLU A 32 -5.28 13.78 36.93
N LYS A 33 -6.53 13.86 36.46
CA LYS A 33 -7.25 12.71 35.88
C LYS A 33 -6.56 12.18 34.62
N VAL A 34 -6.11 13.05 33.71
CA VAL A 34 -5.35 12.64 32.51
C VAL A 34 -4.02 11.96 32.88
N LYS A 35 -3.28 12.50 33.86
CA LYS A 35 -2.08 11.83 34.39
C LYS A 35 -2.42 10.48 35.01
N LYS A 36 -3.54 10.38 35.73
CA LYS A 36 -4.00 9.13 36.39
C LYS A 36 -4.40 8.05 35.37
N ILE A 37 -5.09 8.40 34.27
CA ILE A 37 -5.40 7.47 33.15
C ILE A 37 -4.12 6.79 32.64
N TYR A 38 -3.11 7.58 32.32
CA TYR A 38 -1.86 7.05 31.76
C TYR A 38 -1.05 6.25 32.79
N LYS A 39 -1.13 6.62 34.08
CA LYS A 39 -0.55 5.83 35.17
C LYS A 39 -1.26 4.49 35.38
N MET A 40 -2.60 4.45 35.32
CA MET A 40 -3.40 3.22 35.50
C MET A 40 -3.22 2.22 34.36
N THR A 41 -3.03 2.72 33.13
CA THR A 41 -2.88 1.89 31.93
C THR A 41 -1.45 1.41 31.67
N GLU A 42 -0.48 1.87 32.47
CA GLU A 42 0.97 1.70 32.26
C GLU A 42 1.48 2.25 30.91
N ILE A 43 0.68 3.09 30.23
CA ILE A 43 1.03 3.72 28.97
C ILE A 43 1.79 5.02 29.26
N LYS A 44 2.88 5.27 28.53
CA LYS A 44 3.60 6.54 28.65
C LYS A 44 2.75 7.71 28.15
N LEU A 45 2.47 8.68 29.03
CA LEU A 45 1.84 9.95 28.67
C LEU A 45 2.72 10.68 27.62
N PRO A 46 2.16 11.14 26.48
CA PRO A 46 2.89 11.99 25.55
C PRO A 46 3.31 13.31 26.20
N THR A 47 4.35 13.95 25.66
CA THR A 47 4.70 15.31 26.06
C THR A 47 3.61 16.28 25.59
N LEU A 48 2.90 16.86 26.56
CA LEU A 48 1.80 17.83 26.34
C LEU A 48 2.21 19.28 26.64
N GLU A 49 3.35 19.49 27.30
CA GLU A 49 3.91 20.81 27.59
C GLU A 49 5.44 20.71 27.69
N ARG A 50 6.15 21.83 27.55
CA ARG A 50 7.62 21.91 27.74
C ARG A 50 8.00 21.32 29.10
N ASN A 51 9.09 20.57 29.14
CA ASN A 51 9.58 19.84 30.32
C ASN A 51 8.58 18.83 30.96
N ASN A 52 7.45 18.55 30.29
CA ASN A 52 6.30 17.81 30.81
C ASN A 52 5.58 18.47 32.01
N ASP A 53 5.77 19.78 32.23
CA ASP A 53 5.07 20.53 33.27
C ASP A 53 3.72 21.04 32.75
N LEU A 54 2.73 20.15 32.71
CA LEU A 54 1.41 20.45 32.14
C LEU A 54 0.60 21.37 33.07
N THR A 55 0.53 22.65 32.71
CA THR A 55 -0.16 23.71 33.47
C THR A 55 -1.62 23.94 33.08
N ASP A 56 -1.99 23.69 31.81
CA ASP A 56 -3.35 23.86 31.27
C ASP A 56 -3.64 22.85 30.14
N ILE A 57 -4.91 22.51 29.89
CA ILE A 57 -5.34 21.57 28.84
C ILE A 57 -6.71 21.93 28.26
N ASP A 58 -6.86 21.70 26.94
CA ASP A 58 -8.12 21.82 26.22
C ASP A 58 -8.78 20.44 26.00
N PRO A 59 -10.10 20.36 25.78
CA PRO A 59 -10.82 19.09 25.75
C PRO A 59 -10.59 18.30 24.45
N PHE A 60 -10.28 18.96 23.33
CA PHE A 60 -9.92 18.25 22.08
C PHE A 60 -8.56 17.56 22.21
N THR A 61 -7.60 18.13 22.95
CA THR A 61 -6.36 17.44 23.34
C THR A 61 -6.64 16.18 24.17
N VAL A 62 -7.68 16.18 25.01
CA VAL A 62 -8.05 14.98 25.78
C VAL A 62 -8.57 13.86 24.87
N PHE A 63 -9.44 14.16 23.90
CA PHE A 63 -9.86 13.18 22.88
C PHE A 63 -8.71 12.71 21.98
N ALA A 64 -7.85 13.64 21.59
CA ALA A 64 -6.66 13.39 20.78
C ALA A 64 -5.68 12.39 21.43
N LEU A 65 -5.66 12.31 22.76
CA LEU A 65 -4.80 11.37 23.49
C LEU A 65 -5.12 9.90 23.23
N PHE A 66 -6.36 9.53 22.86
CA PHE A 66 -6.71 8.16 22.46
C PHE A 66 -7.01 8.01 20.97
N ASN A 67 -7.29 9.08 20.24
CA ASN A 67 -7.49 9.05 18.78
C ASN A 67 -6.20 9.24 17.94
N LYS A 68 -5.09 8.66 18.42
CA LYS A 68 -3.79 8.63 17.73
C LYS A 68 -3.71 7.50 16.70
N SER A 69 -3.25 7.80 15.49
CA SER A 69 -3.20 6.89 14.34
C SER A 69 -2.30 5.65 14.48
N ARG A 70 -1.34 5.61 15.43
CA ARG A 70 -0.61 4.35 15.77
C ARG A 70 -0.81 3.88 17.21
N LEU A 71 -1.89 4.29 17.87
CA LEU A 71 -2.28 3.68 19.13
C LEU A 71 -2.97 2.35 18.82
N THR A 72 -2.46 1.25 19.36
CA THR A 72 -3.01 -0.09 19.13
C THR A 72 -4.41 -0.21 19.73
N LEU A 73 -5.25 -1.08 19.15
CA LEU A 73 -6.62 -1.32 19.62
C LEU A 73 -6.66 -1.62 21.13
N ALA A 74 -5.83 -2.56 21.60
CA ALA A 74 -5.70 -2.89 23.02
C ALA A 74 -5.33 -1.67 23.91
N ASN A 75 -4.49 -0.75 23.43
CA ASN A 75 -4.13 0.45 24.19
C ASN A 75 -5.21 1.54 24.12
N LYS A 76 -6.02 1.59 23.05
CA LYS A 76 -7.23 2.43 23.01
C LYS A 76 -8.24 1.96 24.05
N VAL A 77 -8.58 0.66 24.03
CA VAL A 77 -9.53 0.05 24.97
C VAL A 77 -9.10 0.30 26.43
N LYS A 78 -7.83 0.02 26.78
CA LYS A 78 -7.29 0.33 28.12
C LYS A 78 -7.45 1.79 28.55
N ILE A 79 -7.24 2.75 27.64
CA ILE A 79 -7.41 4.17 27.96
C ILE A 79 -8.90 4.51 28.14
N LEU A 80 -9.80 3.91 27.36
CA LEU A 80 -11.24 4.11 27.51
C LEU A 80 -11.79 3.45 28.79
N GLU A 81 -11.30 2.27 29.18
CA GLU A 81 -11.58 1.64 30.48
C GLU A 81 -11.23 2.60 31.64
N ALA A 82 -10.01 3.15 31.62
CA ALA A 82 -9.57 4.11 32.64
C ALA A 82 -10.32 5.45 32.57
N ILE A 83 -10.78 5.89 31.39
CA ILE A 83 -11.67 7.05 31.26
C ILE A 83 -13.04 6.74 31.89
N ALA A 84 -13.61 5.56 31.61
CA ALA A 84 -14.91 5.15 32.12
C ALA A 84 -14.93 5.12 33.66
N GLU A 85 -13.89 4.53 34.27
CA GLU A 85 -13.71 4.53 35.73
C GLU A 85 -13.57 5.95 36.31
N LEU A 86 -12.75 6.82 35.70
CA LEU A 86 -12.40 8.12 36.28
C LEU A 86 -13.38 9.26 35.99
N PHE A 87 -14.25 9.10 35.00
CA PHE A 87 -15.29 10.06 34.61
C PHE A 87 -16.71 9.53 34.83
N GLU A 88 -16.85 8.32 35.38
CA GLU A 88 -18.12 7.65 35.69
C GLU A 88 -19.04 7.50 34.45
N ILE A 89 -18.44 7.09 33.32
CA ILE A 89 -19.14 6.85 32.05
C ILE A 89 -19.95 5.55 32.15
N LYS A 90 -21.21 5.60 31.71
CA LYS A 90 -22.16 4.47 31.75
C LYS A 90 -22.35 3.78 30.40
N ALA A 91 -22.07 4.49 29.31
CA ALA A 91 -22.05 3.95 27.97
C ALA A 91 -21.06 2.78 27.85
N GLU A 92 -21.39 1.84 26.96
CA GLU A 92 -20.59 0.64 26.73
C GLU A 92 -19.21 0.99 26.11
N LEU A 93 -18.20 0.19 26.45
CA LEU A 93 -16.84 0.37 25.92
C LEU A 93 -16.77 -0.08 24.45
N PRO A 94 -16.34 0.77 23.52
CA PRO A 94 -16.29 0.39 22.11
C PRO A 94 -15.15 -0.61 21.83
N ASN A 95 -15.46 -1.60 20.99
CA ASN A 95 -14.51 -2.56 20.46
C ASN A 95 -14.10 -2.26 18.99
N SER A 96 -14.92 -1.48 18.27
CA SER A 96 -14.70 -0.98 16.90
C SER A 96 -14.29 0.50 16.87
N PHE A 97 -13.46 0.88 15.89
CA PHE A 97 -12.88 2.22 15.75
C PHE A 97 -12.77 2.70 14.28
N GLU A 98 -13.31 1.93 13.34
CA GLU A 98 -13.11 2.06 11.89
C GLU A 98 -13.67 3.38 11.32
N SER A 99 -14.82 3.84 11.84
CA SER A 99 -15.46 5.11 11.47
C SER A 99 -14.92 6.33 12.23
N ILE A 100 -13.93 6.16 13.11
CA ILE A 100 -13.39 7.23 13.96
C ILE A 100 -12.13 7.85 13.31
N PRO A 101 -12.13 9.16 13.01
CA PRO A 101 -10.96 9.81 12.44
C PRO A 101 -9.80 9.85 13.44
N THR A 102 -8.57 9.77 12.94
CA THR A 102 -7.37 9.73 13.78
C THR A 102 -6.38 10.82 13.42
N ILE A 103 -5.65 11.28 14.43
CA ILE A 103 -4.63 12.33 14.28
C ILE A 103 -3.21 11.77 14.30
N ASN A 104 -2.26 12.58 13.84
CA ASN A 104 -0.84 12.27 13.90
C ASN A 104 -0.34 12.25 15.37
N ASN A 105 0.30 11.14 15.76
CA ASN A 105 0.89 10.93 17.08
C ASN A 105 1.83 12.05 17.55
N MET A 106 2.51 12.76 16.63
CA MET A 106 3.45 13.85 16.93
C MET A 106 2.76 15.21 17.16
N GLY A 107 1.44 15.29 17.01
CA GLY A 107 0.68 16.54 17.09
C GLY A 107 -0.60 16.39 17.91
N ALA A 108 -0.52 15.74 19.07
CA ALA A 108 -1.68 15.47 19.94
C ALA A 108 -2.32 16.73 20.54
N THR A 109 -1.55 17.77 20.85
CA THR A 109 -2.10 19.02 21.43
C THR A 109 -2.79 19.88 20.39
N PHE A 110 -4.00 20.38 20.67
CA PHE A 110 -4.69 21.37 19.84
C PHE A 110 -4.14 22.79 20.05
N TYR A 111 -3.41 23.02 21.15
CA TYR A 111 -2.62 24.23 21.39
C TYR A 111 -1.11 24.05 21.09
N TYR A 112 -0.40 25.17 21.04
CA TYR A 112 1.06 25.23 21.16
C TYR A 112 1.50 25.29 22.63
N PHE A 113 2.74 24.88 22.89
CA PHE A 113 3.37 24.91 24.21
C PHE A 113 3.54 26.34 24.76
N GLU A 114 3.77 26.44 26.06
CA GLU A 114 3.93 27.73 26.75
C GLU A 114 5.10 28.55 26.17
N GLY A 115 4.84 29.83 25.89
CA GLY A 115 5.72 30.71 25.12
C GLY A 115 5.51 30.69 23.60
N ASP A 116 4.84 29.67 23.05
CA ASP A 116 4.44 29.60 21.63
C ASP A 116 2.91 29.75 21.40
N ARG A 117 2.09 29.63 22.47
CA ARG A 117 0.63 29.93 22.47
C ARG A 117 0.30 31.28 23.10
N ASN A 118 -0.84 31.86 22.71
CA ASN A 118 -1.43 33.03 23.36
C ASN A 118 -2.19 32.62 24.63
N ALA A 119 -2.35 33.56 25.57
CA ALA A 119 -3.04 33.33 26.85
C ALA A 119 -4.48 32.82 26.72
N LYS A 120 -5.20 33.20 25.65
CA LYS A 120 -6.59 32.79 25.40
C LYS A 120 -6.74 31.53 24.53
N ASP A 121 -5.65 30.93 24.05
CA ASP A 121 -5.74 29.87 23.04
C ASP A 121 -6.49 28.63 23.54
N ILE A 122 -6.30 28.27 24.82
CA ILE A 122 -6.99 27.14 25.46
C ILE A 122 -8.43 27.52 25.83
N ASP A 123 -8.69 28.75 26.30
CA ASP A 123 -10.05 29.23 26.58
C ASP A 123 -10.92 29.21 25.32
N GLU A 124 -10.39 29.64 24.17
CA GLU A 124 -11.12 29.65 22.91
C GLU A 124 -11.38 28.23 22.36
N LEU A 125 -10.49 27.27 22.64
CA LEU A 125 -10.73 25.84 22.36
C LEU A 125 -11.87 25.28 23.23
N TRP A 126 -11.92 25.62 24.52
CA TRP A 126 -13.03 25.26 25.40
C TRP A 126 -14.36 25.91 24.98
N MET A 127 -14.34 27.18 24.60
CA MET A 127 -15.53 27.88 24.12
C MET A 127 -16.06 27.30 22.80
N LEU A 128 -15.18 26.90 21.87
CA LEU A 128 -15.59 26.13 20.69
C LEU A 128 -16.20 24.78 21.06
N PHE A 129 -15.55 24.01 21.95
CA PHE A 129 -16.05 22.71 22.38
C PHE A 129 -17.47 22.80 22.96
N LYS A 130 -17.71 23.82 23.80
CA LYS A 130 -19.05 24.11 24.31
C LYS A 130 -20.02 24.56 23.22
N ALA A 131 -19.64 25.53 22.38
CA ALA A 131 -20.51 26.03 21.31
C ALA A 131 -20.89 24.94 20.30
N ALA A 132 -19.98 24.00 20.02
CA ALA A 132 -20.23 22.84 19.17
C ALA A 132 -21.25 21.86 19.79
N LEU A 133 -21.14 21.56 21.09
CA LEU A 133 -22.12 20.73 21.80
C LEU A 133 -23.49 21.42 21.93
N ASP A 134 -23.51 22.73 22.21
CA ASP A 134 -24.73 23.53 22.26
C ASP A 134 -25.43 23.54 20.89
N PHE A 135 -24.69 23.77 19.79
CA PHE A 135 -25.22 23.76 18.41
C PHE A 135 -25.68 22.36 17.94
N ALA A 136 -24.96 21.29 18.31
CA ALA A 136 -25.38 19.92 17.99
C ALA A 136 -26.64 19.49 18.74
N LYS A 137 -26.89 20.05 19.93
CA LYS A 137 -28.06 19.76 20.75
C LYS A 137 -29.30 20.60 20.37
N ASP A 138 -29.10 21.87 20.03
CA ASP A 138 -30.18 22.82 19.73
C ASP A 138 -29.77 23.77 18.58
N PRO A 139 -29.88 23.35 17.31
CA PRO A 139 -29.39 24.09 16.15
C PRO A 139 -30.28 25.30 15.83
N THR A 140 -30.09 26.36 16.59
CA THR A 140 -30.68 27.69 16.38
C THR A 140 -29.68 28.65 15.72
N SER A 141 -30.14 29.70 15.05
CA SER A 141 -29.27 30.75 14.49
C SER A 141 -28.28 31.30 15.53
N THR A 142 -28.73 31.52 16.77
CA THR A 142 -27.89 32.00 17.89
C THR A 142 -26.79 31.01 18.29
N SER A 143 -27.06 29.70 18.22
CA SER A 143 -26.05 28.66 18.53
C SER A 143 -25.07 28.46 17.36
N GLN A 144 -25.56 28.57 16.12
CA GLN A 144 -24.76 28.52 14.91
C GLN A 144 -23.80 29.71 14.80
N GLU A 145 -24.27 30.94 15.05
CA GLU A 145 -23.45 32.15 15.09
C GLU A 145 -22.30 32.02 16.11
N LYS A 146 -22.58 31.50 17.31
CA LYS A 146 -21.55 31.24 18.32
C LYS A 146 -20.58 30.14 17.91
N PHE A 147 -21.07 29.07 17.29
CA PHE A 147 -20.22 28.00 16.78
C PHE A 147 -19.25 28.55 15.73
N ILE A 148 -19.75 29.32 14.75
CA ILE A 148 -18.94 29.99 13.71
C ILE A 148 -17.90 30.92 14.36
N GLU A 149 -18.32 31.80 15.27
CA GLU A 149 -17.44 32.75 15.96
C GLU A 149 -16.22 32.07 16.64
N TYR A 150 -16.44 30.96 17.34
CA TYR A 150 -15.35 30.23 17.99
C TYR A 150 -14.62 29.27 17.05
N PHE A 151 -15.28 28.77 16.00
CA PHE A 151 -14.64 27.97 14.96
C PHE A 151 -13.56 28.79 14.25
N ASP A 152 -13.86 30.02 13.82
CA ASP A 152 -12.90 30.89 13.14
C ASP A 152 -11.74 31.30 14.06
N LYS A 153 -12.03 31.65 15.32
CA LYS A 153 -10.99 31.97 16.31
C LYS A 153 -10.02 30.81 16.49
N VAL A 154 -10.53 29.59 16.65
CA VAL A 154 -9.70 28.38 16.79
C VAL A 154 -9.00 28.01 15.48
N MET A 155 -9.70 28.08 14.35
CA MET A 155 -9.13 27.77 13.04
C MET A 155 -8.00 28.72 12.70
N SER A 156 -8.07 30.01 13.07
CA SER A 156 -6.99 30.98 12.87
C SER A 156 -5.66 30.55 13.53
N LYS A 157 -5.72 29.79 14.63
CA LYS A 157 -4.56 29.44 15.47
C LYS A 157 -3.48 28.66 14.71
N LYS A 158 -2.24 28.84 15.15
CA LYS A 158 -1.08 28.10 14.64
C LYS A 158 -1.28 26.61 14.97
N GLY A 159 -1.00 25.72 14.01
CA GLY A 159 -1.09 24.26 14.20
C GLY A 159 -2.49 23.66 14.10
N ILE A 160 -3.55 24.46 14.23
CA ILE A 160 -4.88 24.08 13.79
C ILE A 160 -4.96 24.15 12.26
N HIS A 161 -5.61 23.15 11.69
CA HIS A 161 -5.82 22.94 10.26
C HIS A 161 -7.09 22.08 10.08
N ASN A 162 -7.77 22.21 8.94
CA ASN A 162 -9.14 21.72 8.72
C ASN A 162 -9.37 20.31 9.26
N SER A 163 -8.60 19.32 8.78
CA SER A 163 -8.74 17.93 9.19
C SER A 163 -8.71 17.76 10.71
N LYS A 164 -7.73 18.36 11.39
CA LYS A 164 -7.58 18.26 12.84
C LYS A 164 -8.76 18.87 13.59
N LEU A 165 -9.26 20.03 13.17
CA LEU A 165 -10.41 20.64 13.84
C LEU A 165 -11.70 19.85 13.57
N THR A 166 -11.94 19.45 12.32
CA THR A 166 -13.13 18.66 11.96
C THR A 166 -13.14 17.27 12.60
N SER A 167 -11.99 16.60 12.76
CA SER A 167 -11.92 15.35 13.55
C SER A 167 -12.26 15.60 15.02
N GLY A 168 -11.79 16.72 15.58
CA GLY A 168 -12.13 17.13 16.95
C GLY A 168 -13.62 17.34 17.17
N LEU A 169 -14.30 18.00 16.23
CA LEU A 169 -15.75 18.23 16.24
C LEU A 169 -16.55 16.95 15.97
N TYR A 170 -16.09 16.13 15.03
CA TYR A 170 -16.69 14.83 14.73
C TYR A 170 -16.63 13.89 15.94
N TRP A 171 -15.54 13.88 16.73
CA TRP A 171 -15.48 13.03 17.93
C TRP A 171 -16.58 13.35 18.95
N ILE A 172 -17.00 14.61 19.08
CA ILE A 172 -17.91 15.04 20.16
C ILE A 172 -19.38 15.05 19.76
N ALA A 173 -19.69 15.18 18.47
CA ALA A 173 -21.03 15.09 17.92
C ALA A 173 -20.98 14.63 16.44
N PRO A 174 -20.69 13.34 16.18
CA PRO A 174 -20.52 12.83 14.81
C PRO A 174 -21.82 12.84 14.00
N GLU A 175 -22.98 12.93 14.67
CA GLU A 175 -24.29 13.08 14.04
C GLU A 175 -24.51 14.49 13.43
N LYS A 176 -23.72 15.51 13.83
CA LYS A 176 -23.87 16.90 13.35
C LYS A 176 -22.66 17.43 12.57
N PHE A 177 -21.45 16.95 12.87
CA PHE A 177 -20.22 17.45 12.27
C PHE A 177 -19.59 16.42 11.33
N VAL A 178 -19.28 16.81 10.09
CA VAL A 178 -18.59 15.96 9.12
C VAL A 178 -17.06 16.04 9.26
N ASN A 179 -16.38 14.91 9.18
CA ASN A 179 -14.92 14.84 9.22
C ASN A 179 -14.30 15.15 7.85
N LEU A 180 -13.30 16.04 7.79
CA LEU A 180 -12.59 16.45 6.58
C LEU A 180 -11.09 16.13 6.64
N ASP A 181 -10.74 14.97 7.20
CA ASP A 181 -9.39 14.40 7.07
C ASP A 181 -9.05 14.00 5.62
N SER A 182 -7.81 13.60 5.39
CA SER A 182 -7.34 13.25 4.04
C SER A 182 -8.10 12.09 3.39
N ARG A 183 -8.62 11.14 4.17
CA ARG A 183 -9.41 10.01 3.68
C ARG A 183 -10.84 10.46 3.39
N SER A 184 -11.53 11.06 4.36
CA SER A 184 -12.92 11.51 4.18
C SER A 184 -13.02 12.55 3.07
N ARG A 185 -12.05 13.49 2.97
CA ARG A 185 -12.02 14.48 1.87
C ARG A 185 -11.77 13.84 0.51
N TRP A 186 -10.83 12.91 0.41
CA TRP A 186 -10.62 12.17 -0.85
C TRP A 186 -11.89 11.39 -1.24
N TYR A 187 -12.55 10.76 -0.28
CA TYR A 187 -13.83 10.09 -0.53
C TYR A 187 -14.91 11.07 -1.04
N ILE A 188 -15.08 12.23 -0.38
CA ILE A 188 -16.11 13.22 -0.71
C ILE A 188 -15.85 13.93 -2.05
N TYR A 189 -14.61 14.33 -2.34
CA TYR A 189 -14.28 15.24 -3.46
C TYR A 189 -13.61 14.55 -4.66
N GLU A 190 -12.95 13.39 -4.48
CA GLU A 190 -11.99 12.85 -5.46
C GLU A 190 -12.24 11.38 -5.84
N SER A 191 -12.96 10.60 -5.04
CA SER A 191 -13.15 9.15 -5.27
C SER A 191 -14.06 8.83 -6.46
N GLY A 192 -15.01 9.72 -6.77
CA GLY A 192 -16.10 9.48 -7.71
C GLY A 192 -17.34 8.79 -7.12
N GLU A 193 -17.34 8.44 -5.83
CA GLU A 193 -18.48 7.78 -5.17
C GLU A 193 -19.60 8.78 -4.80
N ILE A 194 -19.26 10.05 -4.48
CA ILE A 194 -20.25 11.13 -4.36
C ILE A 194 -20.54 11.72 -5.74
N THR A 195 -21.82 12.01 -5.99
CA THR A 195 -22.29 12.50 -7.30
C THR A 195 -21.73 13.88 -7.63
N GLY A 196 -21.40 14.08 -8.92
CA GLY A 196 -20.82 15.35 -9.39
C GLY A 196 -21.72 16.57 -9.17
N GLU A 197 -23.04 16.40 -9.07
CA GLU A 197 -23.95 17.50 -8.73
C GLU A 197 -23.76 18.00 -7.30
N THR A 198 -23.65 17.09 -6.32
CA THR A 198 -23.35 17.46 -4.92
C THR A 198 -21.96 18.09 -4.82
N ILE A 199 -20.94 17.51 -5.47
CA ILE A 199 -19.57 18.05 -5.45
C ILE A 199 -19.52 19.48 -6.01
N ASN A 200 -20.34 19.81 -7.03
CA ASN A 200 -20.41 21.16 -7.58
C ASN A 200 -21.04 22.20 -6.64
N ARG A 201 -21.77 21.78 -5.60
CA ARG A 201 -22.33 22.66 -4.56
C ARG A 201 -21.41 22.83 -3.35
N LEU A 202 -20.38 21.99 -3.21
CA LEU A 202 -19.43 22.08 -2.10
C LEU A 202 -18.37 23.19 -2.34
N PRO A 203 -18.03 23.99 -1.31
CA PRO A 203 -16.98 25.01 -1.44
C PRO A 203 -15.61 24.38 -1.64
N ARG A 204 -14.78 25.01 -2.48
CA ARG A 204 -13.42 24.53 -2.77
C ARG A 204 -12.47 24.84 -1.62
N ILE A 205 -11.94 23.80 -0.98
CA ILE A 205 -11.06 23.90 0.20
C ILE A 205 -9.65 24.40 -0.18
N ASN A 206 -9.52 25.70 -0.48
CA ASN A 206 -8.29 26.38 -0.92
C ASN A 206 -7.46 26.98 0.24
N GLY A 207 -7.63 26.50 1.47
CA GLY A 207 -6.97 27.06 2.64
C GLY A 207 -7.52 26.54 3.96
N LYS A 208 -7.50 27.41 4.98
CA LYS A 208 -8.25 27.21 6.22
C LYS A 208 -9.72 27.56 5.98
N LEU A 209 -10.64 26.68 6.37
CA LEU A 209 -12.08 26.92 6.25
C LEU A 209 -12.55 28.01 7.23
N SER A 210 -13.53 28.82 6.84
CA SER A 210 -14.36 29.57 7.80
C SER A 210 -15.45 28.69 8.42
N GLY A 211 -16.08 29.18 9.48
CA GLY A 211 -17.24 28.53 10.10
C GLY A 211 -18.42 28.44 9.14
N GLU A 212 -18.68 29.47 8.33
CA GLU A 212 -19.72 29.45 7.29
C GLU A 212 -19.43 28.42 6.22
N GLU A 213 -18.20 28.37 5.68
CA GLU A 213 -17.81 27.35 4.68
C GLU A 213 -17.95 25.93 5.25
N TYR A 214 -17.65 25.73 6.54
CA TYR A 214 -17.81 24.42 7.18
C TYR A 214 -19.28 24.04 7.41
N ILE A 215 -20.14 24.99 7.76
CA ILE A 215 -21.59 24.77 7.83
C ILE A 215 -22.16 24.47 6.43
N GLU A 216 -21.74 25.20 5.40
CA GLU A 216 -22.14 24.93 4.01
C GLU A 216 -21.77 23.51 3.57
N ILE A 217 -20.58 23.01 3.95
CA ILE A 217 -20.19 21.61 3.71
C ILE A 217 -21.10 20.63 4.49
N ILE A 218 -21.40 20.91 5.76
CA ILE A 218 -22.27 20.06 6.58
C ILE A 218 -23.67 19.95 5.95
N ASP A 219 -24.27 21.08 5.61
CA ASP A 219 -25.64 21.14 5.10
C ASP A 219 -25.75 20.49 3.71
N ASN A 220 -24.81 20.76 2.79
CA ASN A 220 -24.81 20.12 1.46
C ASN A 220 -24.57 18.59 1.52
N ILE A 221 -23.75 18.10 2.46
CA ILE A 221 -23.56 16.65 2.63
C ILE A 221 -24.78 16.04 3.34
N GLN A 222 -25.40 16.74 4.29
CA GLN A 222 -26.63 16.27 4.94
C GLN A 222 -27.79 16.18 3.93
N ASP A 223 -27.95 17.17 3.05
CA ASP A 223 -28.94 17.15 1.96
C ASP A 223 -28.70 15.97 1.01
N TYR A 224 -27.44 15.67 0.69
CA TYR A 224 -27.07 14.49 -0.11
C TYR A 224 -27.45 13.19 0.61
N LEU A 225 -27.05 13.01 1.88
CA LEU A 225 -27.36 11.80 2.67
C LEU A 225 -28.86 11.62 2.96
N SER A 226 -29.68 12.67 2.80
CA SER A 226 -31.13 12.63 3.04
C SER A 226 -31.95 12.14 1.83
N ASN A 227 -31.29 11.73 0.73
CA ASN A 227 -31.97 11.23 -0.48
C ASN A 227 -32.18 9.70 -0.40
N GLU A 228 -33.44 9.26 -0.50
CA GLU A 228 -33.88 7.86 -0.37
C GLU A 228 -33.23 6.87 -1.37
N GLU A 229 -32.59 7.35 -2.45
CA GLU A 229 -31.86 6.50 -3.40
C GLU A 229 -30.42 6.12 -2.95
N ILE A 230 -29.94 6.64 -1.82
CA ILE A 230 -28.54 6.47 -1.36
C ILE A 230 -28.45 5.43 -0.22
N LEU A 231 -27.34 4.69 -0.17
CA LEU A 231 -27.10 3.57 0.73
C LEU A 231 -26.25 3.92 1.98
N ILE A 232 -26.18 5.22 2.30
CA ILE A 232 -25.38 5.82 3.38
C ILE A 232 -26.28 6.85 4.08
N ASP A 233 -26.68 6.57 5.31
CA ASP A 233 -27.79 7.30 5.94
C ASP A 233 -27.32 8.50 6.79
N ASN A 234 -26.02 8.59 7.11
CA ASN A 234 -25.49 9.58 8.07
C ASN A 234 -23.95 9.75 7.96
N PHE A 235 -23.40 10.77 8.64
CA PHE A 235 -21.95 11.05 8.63
C PHE A 235 -21.08 9.93 9.22
N ILE A 236 -21.61 9.08 10.10
CA ILE A 236 -20.86 7.96 10.72
C ILE A 236 -20.65 6.85 9.69
N GLU A 237 -21.70 6.54 8.92
CA GLU A 237 -21.61 5.63 7.77
C GLU A 237 -20.75 6.21 6.66
N LEU A 238 -20.85 7.52 6.36
CA LEU A 238 -19.98 8.18 5.39
C LEU A 238 -18.49 8.04 5.76
N SER A 239 -18.15 8.16 7.05
CA SER A 239 -16.77 7.96 7.55
C SER A 239 -16.33 6.49 7.45
N TYR A 240 -17.26 5.55 7.69
CA TYR A 240 -17.00 4.12 7.56
C TYR A 240 -16.79 3.68 6.10
N ASP A 241 -17.64 4.12 5.18
CA ASP A 241 -17.51 3.80 3.75
C ASP A 241 -16.26 4.46 3.15
N ALA A 242 -15.90 5.67 3.59
CA ALA A 242 -14.60 6.27 3.27
C ALA A 242 -13.41 5.43 3.77
N TRP A 243 -13.53 4.76 4.93
CA TRP A 243 -12.53 3.80 5.42
C TRP A 243 -12.49 2.55 4.55
N LEU A 244 -13.61 1.84 4.39
CA LEU A 244 -13.72 0.63 3.57
C LEU A 244 -13.17 0.83 2.15
N TYR A 245 -13.56 1.93 1.50
CA TYR A 245 -13.13 2.25 0.15
C TYR A 245 -11.63 2.54 0.08
N SER A 246 -11.08 3.26 1.07
CA SER A 246 -9.64 3.50 1.16
C SER A 246 -8.83 2.21 1.36
N GLU A 247 -9.31 1.27 2.18
CA GLU A 247 -8.64 -0.03 2.38
C GLU A 247 -8.74 -0.91 1.12
N LYS A 248 -9.89 -0.91 0.42
CA LYS A 248 -10.05 -1.58 -0.88
C LYS A 248 -9.05 -1.07 -1.92
N ILE A 249 -8.87 0.25 -2.05
CA ILE A 249 -7.86 0.84 -2.94
C ILE A 249 -6.42 0.53 -2.47
N ASN A 250 -6.16 0.52 -1.17
CA ASN A 250 -4.84 0.16 -0.62
C ASN A 250 -4.49 -1.30 -0.90
N LEU A 251 -5.44 -2.23 -0.76
CA LEU A 251 -5.28 -3.64 -1.12
C LEU A 251 -5.03 -3.81 -2.62
N GLN A 252 -5.81 -3.14 -3.48
CA GLN A 252 -5.59 -3.14 -4.93
C GLN A 252 -4.19 -2.61 -5.30
N LYS A 253 -3.73 -1.53 -4.66
CA LYS A 253 -2.37 -0.99 -4.86
C LYS A 253 -1.28 -1.95 -4.37
N LYS A 254 -1.51 -2.65 -3.26
CA LYS A 254 -0.59 -3.65 -2.70
C LYS A 254 -0.45 -4.86 -3.62
N ASN A 255 -1.57 -5.35 -4.17
CA ASN A 255 -1.60 -6.45 -5.14
C ASN A 255 -1.00 -6.02 -6.51
N LYS A 256 -1.06 -4.71 -6.86
CA LYS A 256 -0.34 -4.16 -8.03
C LYS A 256 1.19 -4.13 -7.86
N ILE A 257 1.72 -4.38 -6.66
CA ILE A 257 3.16 -4.44 -6.35
C ILE A 257 3.49 -5.82 -5.76
N GLU A 258 3.10 -6.88 -6.46
CA GLU A 258 3.64 -8.21 -6.16
C GLU A 258 5.06 -8.37 -6.71
N THR A 259 6.03 -8.30 -5.80
CA THR A 259 7.28 -9.05 -5.99
C THR A 259 6.97 -10.55 -5.87
N THR A 260 6.55 -11.14 -6.98
CA THR A 260 6.32 -12.60 -7.10
C THR A 260 7.56 -13.40 -6.67
N ASP A 261 7.40 -14.60 -6.13
CA ASP A 261 8.50 -15.44 -5.62
C ASP A 261 9.72 -15.63 -6.54
N ALA A 262 9.54 -15.54 -7.87
CA ALA A 262 10.65 -15.58 -8.84
C ALA A 262 11.74 -14.50 -8.61
N ASP A 263 11.38 -13.39 -7.95
CA ASP A 263 12.16 -12.16 -7.81
C ASP A 263 13.07 -12.11 -6.58
N LYS A 264 12.94 -13.10 -5.67
CA LYS A 264 13.59 -13.11 -4.35
C LYS A 264 15.11 -13.05 -4.42
N ASP A 265 15.70 -13.70 -5.42
CA ASP A 265 17.17 -13.85 -5.55
C ASP A 265 17.80 -12.77 -6.44
N VAL A 266 17.01 -11.81 -6.93
CA VAL A 266 17.46 -10.81 -7.89
C VAL A 266 17.79 -9.52 -7.19
N GLU A 267 19.08 -9.19 -7.18
CA GLU A 267 19.59 -7.93 -6.63
C GLU A 267 19.09 -6.73 -7.45
N SER A 268 18.03 -6.10 -6.95
CA SER A 268 17.60 -4.79 -7.44
C SER A 268 18.39 -3.70 -6.73
N MET A 269 19.20 -2.95 -7.49
CA MET A 269 19.80 -1.69 -7.06
C MET A 269 18.75 -0.81 -6.36
N ASN A 270 18.94 -0.59 -5.06
CA ASN A 270 18.05 0.25 -4.27
C ASN A 270 18.42 1.72 -4.42
N TYR A 271 17.40 2.56 -4.27
CA TYR A 271 17.54 3.99 -4.15
C TYR A 271 17.25 4.36 -2.70
N TRP A 272 18.09 5.20 -2.12
CA TRP A 272 18.02 5.61 -0.73
C TRP A 272 17.97 7.13 -0.61
N ILE A 273 17.29 7.62 0.43
CA ILE A 273 17.47 8.98 0.93
C ILE A 273 18.16 8.96 2.28
N PHE A 274 19.20 9.78 2.41
CA PHE A 274 20.08 9.88 3.56
C PHE A 274 20.13 11.32 4.10
N SER A 275 20.12 11.47 5.43
CA SER A 275 20.35 12.74 6.13
C SER A 275 21.64 12.68 6.94
N PRO A 276 22.69 13.43 6.54
CA PRO A 276 23.99 13.42 7.20
C PRO A 276 23.98 14.35 8.43
N GLY A 277 23.22 13.95 9.44
CA GLY A 277 23.00 14.72 10.67
C GLY A 277 21.96 15.85 10.53
N SER A 278 21.76 16.59 11.63
CA SER A 278 20.81 17.70 11.67
C SER A 278 21.20 18.80 10.67
N GLN A 279 20.25 19.25 9.85
CA GLN A 279 20.47 20.19 8.75
C GLN A 279 21.67 19.85 7.84
N ALA A 280 21.97 18.55 7.70
CA ALA A 280 23.09 18.03 6.91
C ALA A 280 24.49 18.48 7.37
N ILE A 281 24.67 18.76 8.67
CA ILE A 281 25.93 19.25 9.27
C ILE A 281 27.18 18.40 8.94
N ASN A 282 27.03 17.08 8.75
CA ASN A 282 28.17 16.19 8.45
C ASN A 282 28.47 16.08 6.94
N TRP A 283 27.68 16.71 6.06
CA TRP A 283 27.77 16.51 4.61
C TRP A 283 29.14 16.86 4.03
N ASP A 284 29.72 17.99 4.44
CA ASP A 284 31.04 18.41 3.95
C ASP A 284 32.15 17.40 4.30
N THR A 285 32.07 16.77 5.47
CA THR A 285 33.01 15.73 5.91
C THR A 285 32.80 14.43 5.15
N PHE A 286 31.55 14.00 5.01
CA PHE A 286 31.16 12.77 4.30
C PHE A 286 31.52 12.81 2.82
N TYR A 287 31.24 13.93 2.14
CA TYR A 287 31.61 14.15 0.75
C TYR A 287 33.14 14.10 0.55
N LYS A 288 33.90 14.85 1.36
CA LYS A 288 35.38 14.90 1.24
C LYS A 288 36.08 13.59 1.57
N LYS A 289 35.53 12.79 2.48
CA LYS A 289 36.12 11.50 2.91
C LYS A 289 35.59 10.30 2.11
N GLY A 290 34.67 10.48 1.16
CA GLY A 290 34.10 9.37 0.38
C GLY A 290 33.32 8.37 1.23
N LEU A 291 32.63 8.83 2.27
CA LEU A 291 31.94 7.95 3.24
C LEU A 291 30.55 8.46 3.61
N MET A 292 29.74 7.57 4.17
CA MET A 292 28.50 7.89 4.89
C MET A 292 28.49 7.18 6.24
N ALA A 293 27.89 7.84 7.23
CA ALA A 293 27.68 7.28 8.57
C ALA A 293 26.31 7.69 9.13
N ILE A 294 25.73 6.83 9.95
CA ILE A 294 24.56 7.13 10.80
C ILE A 294 25.03 7.19 12.26
N GLY A 295 24.31 7.94 13.11
CA GLY A 295 24.70 8.13 14.52
C GLY A 295 24.45 6.91 15.42
N TRP A 296 24.32 7.14 16.73
CA TRP A 296 24.17 6.12 17.78
C TRP A 296 25.45 5.34 18.10
N GLU A 297 26.55 6.06 18.22
CA GLU A 297 27.90 5.55 18.55
C GLU A 297 27.98 4.85 19.93
N GLU A 298 26.94 4.99 20.77
CA GLU A 298 26.77 4.29 22.05
C GLU A 298 26.40 2.81 21.88
N LEU A 299 25.85 2.41 20.73
CA LEU A 299 25.55 0.99 20.41
C LEU A 299 26.80 0.21 19.96
N GLU A 300 27.94 0.88 19.84
CA GLU A 300 29.17 0.35 19.26
C GLU A 300 28.95 -0.22 17.85
N ASP A 301 29.06 -1.53 17.68
CA ASP A 301 29.09 -2.22 16.39
C ASP A 301 27.70 -2.74 16.02
N PHE A 302 27.09 -2.17 14.98
CA PHE A 302 25.73 -2.52 14.58
C PHE A 302 25.60 -3.95 14.04
N SER A 303 26.70 -4.58 13.59
CA SER A 303 26.68 -5.94 13.05
C SER A 303 26.42 -7.01 14.13
N LYS A 304 26.62 -6.67 15.41
CA LYS A 304 26.45 -7.59 16.55
C LYS A 304 24.99 -7.92 16.90
N TYR A 305 24.01 -7.22 16.34
CA TYR A 305 22.61 -7.37 16.70
C TYR A 305 21.87 -8.26 15.70
N THR A 306 21.42 -9.43 16.15
CA THR A 306 20.75 -10.45 15.32
C THR A 306 19.31 -10.11 14.94
N SER A 307 18.66 -9.21 15.68
CA SER A 307 17.29 -8.78 15.38
C SER A 307 17.05 -7.29 15.65
N ARG A 308 16.00 -6.77 15.01
CA ARG A 308 15.44 -5.43 15.29
C ARG A 308 14.83 -5.34 16.70
N GLY A 309 14.57 -6.46 17.39
CA GLY A 309 14.20 -6.47 18.81
C GLY A 309 15.40 -6.11 19.69
N ASP A 310 16.49 -6.83 19.52
CA ASP A 310 17.74 -6.71 20.31
C ASP A 310 18.28 -5.27 20.27
N MET A 311 18.33 -4.66 19.07
CA MET A 311 18.73 -3.26 18.87
C MET A 311 17.80 -2.29 19.63
N LYS A 312 16.49 -2.55 19.65
CA LYS A 312 15.51 -1.70 20.33
C LYS A 312 15.66 -1.80 21.85
N GLU A 313 15.83 -3.01 22.39
CA GLU A 313 16.04 -3.24 23.82
C GLU A 313 17.33 -2.57 24.30
N LYS A 314 18.43 -2.70 23.55
CA LYS A 314 19.70 -2.02 23.89
C LYS A 314 19.58 -0.50 23.86
N LEU A 315 18.85 0.07 22.89
CA LEU A 315 18.54 1.51 22.87
C LEU A 315 17.70 1.96 24.07
N GLN A 316 16.78 1.12 24.56
CA GLN A 316 15.99 1.42 25.76
C GLN A 316 16.83 1.39 27.04
N GLU A 317 17.75 0.42 27.14
CA GLU A 317 18.72 0.30 28.24
C GLU A 317 19.65 1.52 28.31
N ILE A 318 20.35 1.86 27.21
CA ILE A 318 21.31 2.98 27.15
C ILE A 318 20.66 4.32 27.48
N ASN A 319 19.44 4.55 26.97
CA ASN A 319 18.73 5.81 27.17
C ASN A 319 17.82 5.81 28.42
N GLY A 320 17.86 4.75 29.24
CA GLY A 320 17.09 4.62 30.48
C GLY A 320 15.58 4.80 30.33
N ASN A 321 14.98 4.41 29.20
CA ASN A 321 13.56 4.67 28.94
C ASN A 321 12.89 3.67 27.99
N THR A 322 11.56 3.58 28.05
CA THR A 322 10.73 2.64 27.27
C THR A 322 10.25 3.20 25.91
N ASN A 323 10.91 4.21 25.33
CA ASN A 323 10.49 4.80 24.06
C ASN A 323 10.52 3.79 22.90
N ASN A 324 9.69 4.03 21.89
CA ASN A 324 9.57 3.14 20.74
C ASN A 324 10.54 3.53 19.62
N TYR A 325 11.74 2.96 19.63
CA TYR A 325 12.85 3.32 18.75
C TYR A 325 12.75 2.86 17.28
N ILE A 326 11.59 2.37 16.82
CA ILE A 326 11.37 1.74 15.50
C ILE A 326 12.03 2.47 14.32
N ASN A 327 11.91 3.81 14.21
CA ASN A 327 12.51 4.53 13.09
C ASN A 327 14.04 4.51 13.10
N ILE A 328 14.65 4.51 14.29
CA ILE A 328 16.10 4.45 14.50
C ILE A 328 16.57 3.02 14.24
N THR A 329 15.93 2.06 14.89
CA THR A 329 16.22 0.63 14.72
C THR A 329 16.10 0.18 13.26
N ASN A 330 15.07 0.63 12.54
CA ASN A 330 14.94 0.36 11.11
C ASN A 330 16.06 1.05 10.30
N ALA A 331 16.44 2.29 10.60
CA ALA A 331 17.52 2.96 9.87
C ALA A 331 18.88 2.27 10.09
N ILE A 332 19.17 1.83 11.32
CA ILE A 332 20.37 1.04 11.65
C ILE A 332 20.35 -0.31 10.95
N TRP A 333 19.24 -1.05 11.05
CA TRP A 333 19.08 -2.33 10.39
C TRP A 333 19.21 -2.21 8.87
N GLN A 334 18.65 -1.16 8.27
CA GLN A 334 18.74 -0.91 6.84
C GLN A 334 20.16 -0.59 6.39
N PHE A 335 20.85 0.28 7.12
CA PHE A 335 22.24 0.63 6.87
C PHE A 335 23.20 -0.55 7.01
N THR A 336 22.95 -1.43 7.98
CA THR A 336 23.79 -2.59 8.27
C THR A 336 23.51 -3.74 7.29
N ASN A 337 22.23 -4.10 7.10
CA ASN A 337 21.83 -5.39 6.51
C ASN A 337 21.02 -5.32 5.20
N GLU A 338 20.45 -4.16 4.81
CA GLU A 338 19.60 -4.06 3.59
C GLU A 338 20.25 -3.25 2.46
N MET A 339 21.11 -2.28 2.81
CA MET A 339 21.91 -1.49 1.86
C MET A 339 23.05 -2.34 1.30
N LYS A 340 23.28 -2.26 -0.01
CA LYS A 340 24.26 -3.06 -0.75
C LYS A 340 25.27 -2.21 -1.51
N ILE A 341 26.41 -2.78 -1.85
CA ILE A 341 27.31 -2.22 -2.86
C ILE A 341 26.53 -2.03 -4.18
N GLY A 342 26.71 -0.87 -4.83
CA GLY A 342 25.98 -0.47 -6.02
C GLY A 342 24.67 0.29 -5.77
N ASP A 343 24.16 0.35 -4.53
CA ASP A 343 22.96 1.14 -4.22
C ASP A 343 23.20 2.65 -4.41
N ILE A 344 22.16 3.38 -4.85
CA ILE A 344 22.23 4.84 -5.07
C ILE A 344 21.69 5.59 -3.84
N VAL A 345 22.46 6.56 -3.35
CA VAL A 345 22.12 7.37 -2.17
C VAL A 345 21.97 8.83 -2.55
N TYR A 346 20.78 9.39 -2.37
CA TYR A 346 20.51 10.83 -2.45
C TYR A 346 20.56 11.47 -1.06
N VAL A 347 21.25 12.60 -0.95
CA VAL A 347 21.52 13.28 0.32
C VAL A 347 20.59 14.47 0.50
N LYS A 348 19.87 14.56 1.63
CA LYS A 348 18.90 15.66 1.87
C LYS A 348 19.30 16.65 2.97
N LYS A 349 18.93 17.90 2.76
CA LYS A 349 18.97 19.02 3.72
C LYS A 349 17.53 19.47 4.02
N GLY A 350 17.11 19.31 5.27
CA GLY A 350 15.71 19.57 5.67
C GLY A 350 14.69 18.68 4.96
N GLN A 351 13.55 19.28 4.54
CA GLN A 351 12.42 18.60 3.91
C GLN A 351 12.18 18.99 2.43
N LYS A 352 13.05 19.81 1.83
CA LYS A 352 12.84 20.39 0.48
C LYS A 352 14.08 20.44 -0.40
N GLN A 353 15.25 20.07 0.11
CA GLN A 353 16.51 20.17 -0.64
C GLN A 353 17.22 18.82 -0.70
N ILE A 354 17.69 18.46 -1.88
CA ILE A 354 18.73 17.46 -2.11
C ILE A 354 20.05 18.21 -2.27
N ILE A 355 21.16 17.67 -1.77
CA ILE A 355 22.48 18.34 -1.72
C ILE A 355 23.63 17.54 -2.33
N GLY A 356 23.32 16.35 -2.85
CA GLY A 356 24.24 15.50 -3.60
C GLY A 356 23.71 14.08 -3.76
N TRP A 357 24.44 13.28 -4.52
CA TRP A 357 24.16 11.86 -4.72
C TRP A 357 25.43 11.05 -4.93
N GLY A 358 25.37 9.74 -4.70
CA GLY A 358 26.50 8.84 -4.87
C GLY A 358 26.10 7.37 -4.88
N ILE A 359 27.08 6.50 -5.13
CA ILE A 359 26.94 5.04 -5.22
C ILE A 359 27.67 4.39 -4.06
N VAL A 360 27.02 3.48 -3.33
CA VAL A 360 27.64 2.74 -2.20
C VAL A 360 28.73 1.80 -2.73
N THR A 361 29.92 1.86 -2.14
CA THR A 361 31.09 1.09 -2.61
C THR A 361 31.67 0.10 -1.59
N SER A 362 31.16 0.06 -0.36
CA SER A 362 31.52 -0.96 0.64
C SER A 362 30.31 -1.59 1.32
N GLU A 363 30.56 -2.73 1.95
CA GLU A 363 29.70 -3.21 3.03
C GLU A 363 29.80 -2.34 4.29
N HIS A 364 28.93 -2.60 5.27
CA HIS A 364 29.02 -1.94 6.58
C HIS A 364 30.35 -2.29 7.26
N GLU A 365 31.04 -1.26 7.76
CA GLU A 365 32.30 -1.40 8.47
C GLU A 365 32.21 -0.75 9.86
N TYR A 366 32.81 -1.41 10.85
CA TYR A 366 32.95 -0.91 12.22
C TYR A 366 34.40 -0.56 12.58
N HIS A 367 34.63 0.71 12.93
CA HIS A 367 35.94 1.29 13.24
C HIS A 367 35.92 1.96 14.63
N PRO A 368 36.29 1.26 15.72
CA PRO A 368 36.10 1.74 17.09
C PRO A 368 36.90 3.01 17.45
N ASN A 369 37.96 3.33 16.68
CA ASN A 369 38.88 4.44 16.94
C ASN A 369 38.64 5.65 16.03
N GLN A 370 37.52 5.70 15.30
CA GLN A 370 37.16 6.82 14.42
C GLN A 370 36.06 7.70 15.01
N GLU A 371 35.95 8.93 14.48
CA GLU A 371 34.91 9.92 14.80
C GLU A 371 33.49 9.39 14.52
N PHE A 372 33.35 8.62 13.44
CA PHE A 372 32.15 7.86 13.08
C PHE A 372 32.55 6.39 13.10
N LYS A 373 31.97 5.57 13.98
CA LYS A 373 32.41 4.18 14.11
C LYS A 373 31.74 3.26 13.10
N ASN A 374 30.53 3.56 12.64
CA ASN A 374 29.79 2.73 11.70
C ASN A 374 29.67 3.44 10.36
N ILE A 375 30.40 2.95 9.35
CA ILE A 375 30.53 3.62 8.06
C ILE A 375 30.19 2.68 6.89
N ARG A 376 29.90 3.29 5.73
CA ARG A 376 30.04 2.70 4.41
C ARG A 376 30.79 3.69 3.52
N THR A 377 31.63 3.23 2.61
CA THR A 377 32.21 4.11 1.57
C THR A 377 31.18 4.39 0.48
N VAL A 378 31.23 5.59 -0.07
CA VAL A 378 30.34 6.06 -1.12
C VAL A 378 31.14 6.86 -2.14
N ASP A 379 31.02 6.49 -3.41
CA ASP A 379 31.49 7.28 -4.53
C ASP A 379 30.47 8.40 -4.80
N TRP A 380 30.71 9.57 -4.20
CA TRP A 380 29.86 10.75 -4.34
C TRP A 380 30.07 11.42 -5.69
N LYS A 381 29.05 11.33 -6.57
CA LYS A 381 29.13 11.77 -7.97
C LYS A 381 28.87 13.26 -8.16
N ASP A 382 27.97 13.85 -7.38
CA ASP A 382 27.68 15.30 -7.41
C ASP A 382 27.35 15.90 -6.04
N LYS A 383 27.58 17.20 -5.94
CA LYS A 383 27.27 18.04 -4.78
C LYS A 383 26.82 19.43 -5.23
N GLY A 384 25.74 19.91 -4.64
CA GLY A 384 25.06 21.15 -5.01
C GLY A 384 23.91 21.45 -4.06
N GLU A 385 22.93 22.25 -4.49
CA GLU A 385 21.65 22.41 -3.78
C GLU A 385 20.50 22.42 -4.79
N TRP A 386 19.68 21.37 -4.77
CA TRP A 386 18.52 21.20 -5.65
C TRP A 386 17.24 21.25 -4.84
N ILE A 387 16.26 22.03 -5.29
CA ILE A 387 14.94 22.12 -4.66
C ILE A 387 14.06 21.01 -5.23
N THR A 388 13.50 20.17 -4.36
CA THR A 388 12.47 19.19 -4.73
C THR A 388 11.10 19.65 -4.23
N SER A 389 10.08 19.51 -5.09
CA SER A 389 8.67 19.73 -4.75
C SER A 389 8.13 18.66 -3.78
N ILE A 390 8.80 17.52 -3.69
CA ILE A 390 8.34 16.32 -2.97
C ILE A 390 9.02 16.26 -1.59
N LYS A 391 8.21 16.13 -0.52
CA LYS A 391 8.69 16.17 0.87
C LYS A 391 9.25 14.80 1.28
N PRO A 392 10.58 14.63 1.48
CA PRO A 392 11.14 13.36 1.94
C PRO A 392 10.72 13.06 3.38
N ALA A 393 10.65 11.79 3.73
CA ALA A 393 10.35 11.37 5.10
C ALA A 393 11.37 11.99 6.10
N PRO A 394 10.95 12.36 7.33
CA PRO A 394 11.81 12.96 8.35
C PRO A 394 12.74 11.93 9.05
N LYS A 395 13.13 10.86 8.33
CA LYS A 395 14.00 9.78 8.81
C LYS A 395 15.47 10.05 8.40
N THR A 396 16.40 9.40 9.10
CA THR A 396 17.85 9.45 8.82
C THR A 396 18.22 8.70 7.55
N LEU A 397 17.64 7.52 7.35
CA LEU A 397 17.76 6.70 6.15
C LEU A 397 16.36 6.24 5.71
N THR A 398 16.13 6.07 4.41
CA THR A 398 14.87 5.53 3.86
C THR A 398 15.13 4.89 2.51
N ASN A 399 14.77 3.60 2.35
CA ASN A 399 14.67 2.98 1.03
C ASN A 399 13.49 3.62 0.28
N ILE A 400 13.77 4.20 -0.89
CA ILE A 400 12.80 4.89 -1.74
C ILE A 400 12.52 4.14 -3.05
N THR A 401 13.15 2.99 -3.27
CA THR A 401 12.92 2.10 -4.43
C THR A 401 11.45 1.77 -4.69
N PRO A 402 10.57 1.57 -3.68
CA PRO A 402 9.14 1.34 -3.92
C PRO A 402 8.37 2.54 -4.51
N TYR A 403 8.98 3.73 -4.56
CA TYR A 403 8.36 4.98 -5.03
C TYR A 403 8.90 5.35 -6.42
N ASN A 404 8.53 4.58 -7.46
CA ASN A 404 9.07 4.75 -8.82
C ASN A 404 9.01 6.21 -9.33
N ASP A 405 7.85 6.87 -9.27
CA ASP A 405 7.70 8.29 -9.66
C ASP A 405 8.67 9.23 -8.92
N PHE A 406 8.99 8.94 -7.66
CA PHE A 406 9.91 9.74 -6.86
C PHE A 406 11.37 9.48 -7.26
N VAL A 407 11.73 8.24 -7.55
CA VAL A 407 13.05 7.86 -8.08
C VAL A 407 13.26 8.45 -9.47
N GLU A 408 12.27 8.39 -10.37
CA GLU A 408 12.35 9.00 -11.70
C GLU A 408 12.46 10.53 -11.64
N ASN A 409 11.71 11.19 -10.76
CA ASN A 409 11.84 12.64 -10.58
C ASN A 409 13.20 13.05 -10.00
N LEU A 410 13.80 12.23 -9.13
CA LEU A 410 15.17 12.45 -8.66
C LEU A 410 16.19 12.24 -9.79
N LYS A 411 16.06 11.19 -10.60
CA LYS A 411 16.94 10.94 -11.75
C LYS A 411 16.96 12.11 -12.73
N LYS A 412 15.78 12.57 -13.19
CA LYS A 412 15.64 13.73 -14.08
C LYS A 412 16.34 14.98 -13.53
N LEU A 413 16.31 15.16 -12.20
CA LEU A 413 16.96 16.26 -11.48
C LEU A 413 18.50 16.25 -11.55
N PHE A 414 19.12 15.12 -11.93
CA PHE A 414 20.56 14.96 -12.12
C PHE A 414 20.95 14.59 -13.57
N GLU A 415 19.98 14.29 -14.44
CA GLU A 415 20.18 13.97 -15.86
C GLU A 415 20.40 15.22 -16.74
N GLU A 416 20.05 16.43 -16.29
CA GLU A 416 20.16 17.65 -17.12
C GLU A 416 21.60 18.20 -17.30
N ASP A 417 22.60 17.75 -16.52
CA ASP A 417 23.95 18.38 -16.49
C ASP A 417 25.14 17.44 -16.86
N LYS A 418 24.92 16.16 -17.22
CA LYS A 418 26.01 15.26 -17.69
C LYS A 418 25.63 14.41 -18.90
N ILE A 419 26.12 14.85 -20.05
CA ILE A 419 26.49 13.96 -21.17
C ILE A 419 27.67 13.09 -20.70
N ASP A 420 27.68 11.82 -21.11
CA ASP A 420 28.69 10.79 -20.84
C ASP A 420 28.90 10.40 -19.36
N ILE A 421 28.09 9.43 -18.90
CA ILE A 421 28.52 8.43 -17.92
C ILE A 421 28.33 7.04 -18.56
N GLU A 422 29.25 6.71 -19.47
CA GLU A 422 29.64 5.31 -19.66
C GLU A 422 30.44 4.90 -18.41
N ASP A 423 29.81 4.13 -17.53
CA ASP A 423 30.52 3.24 -16.60
C ASP A 423 29.56 2.10 -16.24
N GLU A 424 29.67 1.02 -17.01
CA GLU A 424 29.01 -0.25 -16.72
C GLU A 424 29.60 -0.82 -15.42
N THR A 425 28.96 -0.53 -14.29
CA THR A 425 28.92 -1.52 -13.23
C THR A 425 28.15 -2.72 -13.79
N GLU A 426 28.85 -3.78 -14.16
CA GLU A 426 28.24 -5.06 -14.53
C GLU A 426 27.35 -5.53 -13.36
N ILE A 427 26.07 -5.20 -13.42
CA ILE A 427 25.06 -5.77 -12.53
C ILE A 427 24.97 -7.23 -12.93
N VAL A 428 25.63 -8.11 -12.17
CA VAL A 428 25.63 -9.56 -12.40
C VAL A 428 24.21 -10.08 -12.15
N LEU A 429 23.40 -10.09 -13.21
CA LEU A 429 22.04 -10.61 -13.17
C LEU A 429 22.09 -12.12 -12.90
N PRO A 430 21.25 -12.66 -11.99
CA PRO A 430 21.22 -14.09 -11.75
C PRO A 430 20.89 -14.87 -13.03
N ASN A 431 21.74 -15.84 -13.39
CA ASN A 431 21.45 -16.77 -14.48
C ASN A 431 20.12 -17.49 -14.20
N TYR A 432 19.29 -17.62 -15.23
CA TYR A 432 18.07 -18.40 -15.20
C TYR A 432 17.77 -18.90 -16.59
N ASP A 433 18.21 -20.12 -16.87
CA ASP A 433 18.07 -20.76 -18.19
C ASP A 433 16.89 -21.76 -18.21
N ARG A 434 16.78 -22.51 -19.31
CA ARG A 434 15.81 -23.61 -19.48
C ARG A 434 15.82 -24.61 -18.32
N ASN A 435 16.98 -24.98 -17.81
CA ASN A 435 17.08 -26.03 -16.80
C ASN A 435 16.57 -25.52 -15.45
N HIS A 436 16.81 -24.24 -15.14
CA HIS A 436 16.21 -23.58 -13.98
C HIS A 436 14.68 -23.55 -14.09
N PHE A 437 14.14 -23.20 -15.28
CA PHE A 437 12.70 -23.25 -15.53
C PHE A 437 12.11 -24.66 -15.30
N LEU A 438 12.70 -25.70 -15.88
CA LEU A 438 12.18 -27.08 -15.78
C LEU A 438 12.29 -27.68 -14.37
N ASN A 439 13.19 -27.14 -13.52
CA ASN A 439 13.27 -27.51 -12.11
C ASN A 439 12.24 -26.76 -11.24
N ASP A 440 12.01 -25.48 -11.52
CA ASP A 440 11.04 -24.64 -10.79
C ASP A 440 9.59 -24.96 -11.16
N VAL A 441 9.33 -25.30 -12.42
CA VAL A 441 8.00 -25.40 -13.01
C VAL A 441 7.66 -26.86 -13.30
N PHE A 442 6.49 -27.28 -12.85
CA PHE A 442 5.88 -28.57 -13.20
C PHE A 442 5.36 -28.58 -14.66
N MET A 443 6.29 -28.56 -15.62
CA MET A 443 6.06 -28.59 -17.07
C MET A 443 7.13 -29.46 -17.73
N GLU A 444 6.72 -30.33 -18.66
CA GLU A 444 7.65 -31.19 -19.39
C GLU A 444 8.47 -30.43 -20.44
N GLU A 445 9.67 -30.95 -20.74
CA GLU A 445 10.62 -30.32 -21.67
C GLU A 445 10.01 -30.04 -23.06
N GLU A 446 9.22 -30.98 -23.58
CA GLU A 446 8.56 -30.85 -24.89
C GLU A 446 7.57 -29.67 -24.91
N ASP A 447 6.85 -29.46 -23.82
CA ASP A 447 5.84 -28.41 -23.69
C ASP A 447 6.47 -27.04 -23.45
N TYR A 448 7.57 -26.98 -22.70
CA TYR A 448 8.43 -25.80 -22.65
C TYR A 448 8.92 -25.39 -24.05
N LEU A 449 9.45 -26.35 -24.82
CA LEU A 449 9.94 -26.09 -26.18
C LEU A 449 8.82 -25.63 -27.13
N LYS A 450 7.62 -26.23 -27.05
CA LYS A 450 6.43 -25.75 -27.79
C LYS A 450 6.10 -24.31 -27.43
N LEU A 451 6.06 -23.98 -26.13
CA LEU A 451 5.69 -22.67 -25.63
C LEU A 451 6.72 -21.59 -26.01
N VAL A 452 8.01 -21.84 -25.83
CA VAL A 452 9.09 -20.92 -26.27
C VAL A 452 9.03 -20.68 -27.77
N ASN A 453 8.86 -21.73 -28.58
CA ASN A 453 8.73 -21.59 -30.04
C ASN A 453 7.48 -20.78 -30.43
N LEU A 454 6.36 -20.97 -29.72
CA LEU A 454 5.14 -20.21 -29.93
C LEU A 454 5.35 -18.72 -29.62
N VAL A 455 5.96 -18.41 -28.46
CA VAL A 455 6.28 -17.03 -28.04
C VAL A 455 7.26 -16.37 -29.00
N ARG A 456 8.37 -17.03 -29.37
CA ARG A 456 9.34 -16.50 -30.36
C ARG A 456 8.70 -16.20 -31.72
N ARG A 457 7.83 -17.10 -32.21
CA ARG A 457 7.18 -16.94 -33.54
C ARG A 457 6.04 -15.92 -33.57
N LYS A 458 5.23 -15.85 -32.51
CA LYS A 458 4.00 -15.04 -32.49
C LYS A 458 4.15 -13.69 -31.77
N LYS A 459 5.15 -13.53 -30.92
CA LYS A 459 5.38 -12.41 -29.99
C LYS A 459 4.26 -12.18 -28.97
N ASN A 460 3.01 -12.46 -29.28
CA ASN A 460 1.88 -12.39 -28.35
C ASN A 460 1.27 -13.78 -28.12
N VAL A 461 1.22 -14.23 -26.88
CA VAL A 461 0.66 -15.52 -26.47
C VAL A 461 -0.24 -15.34 -25.26
N ILE A 462 -1.39 -16.01 -25.25
CA ILE A 462 -2.29 -16.10 -24.10
C ILE A 462 -2.13 -17.50 -23.49
N LEU A 463 -1.69 -17.54 -22.23
CA LEU A 463 -1.77 -18.73 -21.38
C LEU A 463 -3.21 -18.81 -20.84
N GLN A 464 -3.97 -19.78 -21.34
CA GLN A 464 -5.33 -20.05 -20.88
C GLN A 464 -5.37 -21.39 -20.14
N GLY A 465 -6.30 -21.53 -19.20
CA GLY A 465 -6.55 -22.79 -18.52
C GLY A 465 -7.29 -22.57 -17.20
N ALA A 466 -7.57 -23.66 -16.51
CA ALA A 466 -8.29 -23.67 -15.24
C ALA A 466 -7.56 -22.86 -14.13
N PRO A 467 -8.25 -22.45 -13.05
CA PRO A 467 -7.59 -21.87 -11.88
C PRO A 467 -6.53 -22.82 -11.30
N GLY A 468 -5.46 -22.25 -10.73
CA GLY A 468 -4.40 -23.02 -10.06
C GLY A 468 -3.49 -23.89 -10.95
N VAL A 469 -3.55 -23.79 -12.28
CA VAL A 469 -2.59 -24.49 -13.18
C VAL A 469 -1.22 -23.79 -13.30
N GLY A 470 -0.92 -22.81 -12.44
CA GLY A 470 0.39 -22.16 -12.38
C GLY A 470 0.64 -21.07 -13.45
N LYS A 471 -0.37 -20.56 -14.15
CA LYS A 471 -0.23 -19.56 -15.24
C LYS A 471 0.71 -18.39 -14.89
N THR A 472 0.43 -17.69 -13.78
CA THR A 472 1.21 -16.54 -13.28
C THR A 472 2.64 -16.92 -12.90
N PHE A 473 2.81 -18.10 -12.30
CA PHE A 473 4.13 -18.65 -11.93
C PHE A 473 4.98 -18.97 -13.17
N VAL A 474 4.35 -19.50 -14.23
CA VAL A 474 4.97 -19.84 -15.50
C VAL A 474 5.34 -18.62 -16.33
N ALA A 475 4.43 -17.65 -16.50
CA ALA A 475 4.64 -16.53 -17.42
C ALA A 475 5.94 -15.75 -17.14
N LYS A 476 6.23 -15.49 -15.86
CA LYS A 476 7.41 -14.73 -15.45
C LYS A 476 8.70 -15.56 -15.51
N ARG A 477 8.64 -16.83 -15.13
CA ARG A 477 9.79 -17.74 -15.25
C ARG A 477 10.15 -18.03 -16.70
N LEU A 478 9.16 -18.13 -17.58
CA LEU A 478 9.35 -18.28 -19.02
C LEU A 478 10.08 -17.07 -19.60
N ALA A 479 9.69 -15.85 -19.20
CA ALA A 479 10.40 -14.64 -19.58
C ALA A 479 11.89 -14.69 -19.19
N TYR A 480 12.18 -15.01 -17.92
CA TYR A 480 13.56 -15.16 -17.45
C TYR A 480 14.31 -16.26 -18.19
N SER A 481 13.71 -17.44 -18.41
CA SER A 481 14.35 -18.57 -19.09
C SER A 481 14.63 -18.32 -20.58
N MET A 482 13.84 -17.45 -21.21
CA MET A 482 14.05 -17.02 -22.59
C MET A 482 15.14 -15.94 -22.72
N MET A 483 15.29 -15.07 -21.71
CA MET A 483 16.40 -14.11 -21.61
C MET A 483 17.70 -14.74 -21.10
N GLY A 484 17.63 -15.90 -20.45
CA GLY A 484 18.76 -16.54 -19.76
C GLY A 484 19.12 -15.90 -18.43
N VAL A 485 18.46 -14.82 -18.02
CA VAL A 485 18.77 -14.07 -16.79
C VAL A 485 17.51 -13.51 -16.12
N LYS A 486 17.55 -13.37 -14.79
CA LYS A 486 16.47 -12.75 -14.02
C LYS A 486 16.57 -11.21 -14.02
N ASP A 487 16.14 -10.56 -15.12
CA ASP A 487 16.11 -9.09 -15.19
C ASP A 487 14.70 -8.50 -14.96
N LYS A 488 14.48 -7.86 -13.81
CA LYS A 488 13.22 -7.18 -13.49
C LYS A 488 12.94 -5.95 -14.38
N LYS A 489 13.96 -5.26 -14.90
CA LYS A 489 13.76 -4.05 -15.73
C LYS A 489 13.14 -4.41 -17.09
N ARG A 490 13.43 -5.62 -17.57
CA ARG A 490 12.95 -6.20 -18.84
C ARG A 490 11.65 -7.01 -18.71
N VAL A 491 11.10 -7.17 -17.50
CA VAL A 491 9.80 -7.84 -17.30
C VAL A 491 8.82 -6.94 -16.55
N GLN A 492 7.79 -6.47 -17.25
CA GLN A 492 6.70 -5.70 -16.65
C GLN A 492 5.45 -6.56 -16.55
N MET A 493 4.84 -6.65 -15.37
CA MET A 493 3.55 -7.29 -15.16
C MET A 493 2.47 -6.25 -14.82
N VAL A 494 1.27 -6.46 -15.32
CA VAL A 494 0.04 -5.71 -15.00
C VAL A 494 -1.13 -6.68 -14.90
N GLN A 495 -2.19 -6.30 -14.18
CA GLN A 495 -3.47 -7.02 -14.15
C GLN A 495 -4.55 -6.12 -14.75
N PHE A 496 -5.39 -6.67 -15.63
CA PHE A 496 -6.52 -5.96 -16.20
C PHE A 496 -7.79 -6.12 -15.37
N HIS A 497 -8.57 -5.05 -15.30
CA HIS A 497 -9.89 -4.99 -14.67
C HIS A 497 -10.85 -4.21 -15.57
N GLN A 498 -12.16 -4.29 -15.31
CA GLN A 498 -13.18 -3.70 -16.18
C GLN A 498 -12.98 -2.19 -16.44
N ASN A 499 -12.48 -1.46 -15.44
CA ASN A 499 -12.20 -0.02 -15.52
C ASN A 499 -10.78 0.33 -16.04
N TYR A 500 -9.99 -0.65 -16.48
CA TYR A 500 -8.63 -0.39 -16.99
C TYR A 500 -8.74 0.21 -18.38
N SER A 501 -8.12 1.36 -18.62
CA SER A 501 -8.34 2.15 -19.83
C SER A 501 -7.06 2.41 -20.65
N TYR A 502 -7.24 3.04 -21.81
CA TYR A 502 -6.13 3.49 -22.67
C TYR A 502 -5.23 4.49 -21.93
N GLU A 503 -5.83 5.34 -21.10
CA GLU A 503 -5.17 6.37 -20.29
C GLU A 503 -4.32 5.82 -19.14
N ASP A 504 -4.52 4.56 -18.75
CA ASP A 504 -3.62 3.81 -17.86
C ASP A 504 -2.48 3.12 -18.64
N PHE A 505 -2.80 2.60 -19.83
CA PHE A 505 -1.93 1.72 -20.59
C PHE A 505 -0.92 2.45 -21.48
N VAL A 506 -1.40 3.40 -22.29
CA VAL A 506 -0.63 4.07 -23.34
C VAL A 506 -0.35 5.51 -22.94
N MET A 507 -1.38 6.36 -22.82
CA MET A 507 -1.23 7.75 -22.36
C MET A 507 -2.59 8.40 -22.10
N GLY A 508 -2.63 9.38 -21.20
CA GLY A 508 -3.82 10.20 -21.00
C GLY A 508 -3.60 11.38 -20.07
N PHE A 509 -4.52 12.34 -20.11
CA PHE A 509 -4.49 13.50 -19.21
C PHE A 509 -4.89 13.10 -17.79
N ARG A 510 -4.11 13.55 -16.80
CA ARG A 510 -4.41 13.41 -15.37
C ARG A 510 -4.52 14.79 -14.73
N PRO A 511 -5.45 14.99 -13.78
CA PRO A 511 -5.56 16.24 -13.05
C PRO A 511 -4.34 16.46 -12.16
N THR A 512 -3.93 17.72 -12.01
CA THR A 512 -2.84 18.20 -11.16
C THR A 512 -3.27 19.50 -10.47
N GLU A 513 -2.50 19.97 -9.48
CA GLU A 513 -2.80 21.22 -8.76
C GLU A 513 -2.90 22.46 -9.67
N SER A 514 -2.33 22.41 -10.88
CA SER A 514 -2.29 23.51 -11.86
C SER A 514 -3.10 23.27 -13.13
N GLY A 515 -3.83 22.15 -13.25
CA GLY A 515 -4.65 21.84 -14.43
C GLY A 515 -4.62 20.36 -14.82
N PHE A 516 -4.28 20.06 -16.08
CA PHE A 516 -4.14 18.71 -16.59
C PHE A 516 -2.72 18.48 -17.13
N GLU A 517 -2.10 17.38 -16.74
CA GLU A 517 -0.81 16.92 -17.24
C GLU A 517 -1.01 15.67 -18.09
N LEU A 518 -0.41 15.62 -19.29
CA LEU A 518 -0.40 14.44 -20.13
C LEU A 518 0.60 13.42 -19.56
N ARG A 519 0.12 12.28 -19.06
CA ARG A 519 0.97 11.23 -18.51
C ARG A 519 1.08 10.04 -19.46
N LYS A 520 2.29 9.50 -19.54
CA LYS A 520 2.66 8.31 -20.32
C LYS A 520 2.36 7.06 -19.49
N GLY A 521 1.61 6.13 -20.09
CA GLY A 521 1.13 4.90 -19.47
C GLY A 521 2.20 3.81 -19.39
N THR A 522 1.88 2.73 -18.70
CA THR A 522 2.85 1.68 -18.36
C THR A 522 3.40 0.94 -19.59
N PHE A 523 2.59 0.67 -20.61
CA PHE A 523 3.02 0.01 -21.83
C PHE A 523 3.81 0.94 -22.76
N TYR A 524 3.43 2.22 -22.84
CA TYR A 524 4.23 3.23 -23.55
C TYR A 524 5.66 3.28 -22.96
N ASN A 525 5.77 3.44 -21.64
CA ASN A 525 7.08 3.57 -20.97
C ASN A 525 7.91 2.29 -21.12
N PHE A 526 7.25 1.12 -21.06
CA PHE A 526 7.90 -0.17 -21.32
C PHE A 526 8.44 -0.26 -22.76
N CYS A 527 7.65 0.17 -23.76
CA CYS A 527 8.09 0.18 -25.14
C CYS A 527 9.28 1.10 -25.37
N LYS A 528 9.28 2.32 -24.81
CA LYS A 528 10.43 3.23 -24.94
C LYS A 528 11.71 2.70 -24.28
N ARG A 529 11.61 1.91 -23.19
CA ARG A 529 12.79 1.21 -22.65
C ARG A 529 13.30 0.11 -23.60
N ALA A 530 12.41 -0.70 -24.15
CA ALA A 530 12.78 -1.77 -25.09
C ALA A 530 13.28 -1.25 -26.44
N GLU A 531 12.81 -0.07 -26.89
CA GLU A 531 13.28 0.60 -28.10
C GLU A 531 14.74 1.05 -27.98
N ASN A 532 15.16 1.48 -26.78
CA ASN A 532 16.54 1.87 -26.48
C ASN A 532 17.48 0.67 -26.20
N ASP A 533 16.95 -0.55 -26.05
CA ASP A 533 17.70 -1.78 -25.74
C ASP A 533 17.25 -2.91 -26.69
N ILE A 534 17.41 -2.66 -27.99
CA ILE A 534 16.83 -3.47 -29.07
C ILE A 534 17.43 -4.90 -29.18
N GLU A 535 18.66 -5.09 -28.70
CA GLU A 535 19.39 -6.37 -28.73
C GLU A 535 18.89 -7.36 -27.67
N ASN A 536 18.18 -6.88 -26.64
CA ASN A 536 17.67 -7.69 -25.55
C ASN A 536 16.18 -7.99 -25.70
N ASP A 537 15.77 -9.23 -25.40
CA ASP A 537 14.35 -9.62 -25.32
C ASP A 537 13.66 -8.94 -24.09
N TYR A 538 12.43 -8.42 -24.27
CA TYR A 538 11.62 -7.74 -23.23
C TYR A 538 10.23 -8.39 -23.08
N PHE A 539 9.72 -8.62 -21.87
CA PHE A 539 8.44 -9.30 -21.64
C PHE A 539 7.41 -8.43 -20.91
N PHE A 540 6.24 -8.26 -21.52
CA PHE A 540 5.09 -7.58 -20.94
C PHE A 540 3.99 -8.59 -20.63
N ILE A 541 3.71 -8.80 -19.34
CA ILE A 541 2.79 -9.81 -18.83
C ILE A 541 1.47 -9.13 -18.42
N ILE A 542 0.35 -9.66 -18.91
CA ILE A 542 -1.00 -9.16 -18.62
C ILE A 542 -1.80 -10.28 -17.96
N ASP A 543 -1.99 -10.16 -16.65
CA ASP A 543 -2.91 -11.01 -15.90
C ASP A 543 -4.37 -10.59 -16.11
N GLU A 544 -5.27 -11.55 -16.00
CA GLU A 544 -6.72 -11.41 -16.22
C GLU A 544 -7.07 -10.67 -17.53
N ILE A 545 -6.36 -10.99 -18.62
CA ILE A 545 -6.42 -10.28 -19.91
C ILE A 545 -7.85 -10.19 -20.48
N ASN A 546 -8.73 -11.13 -20.13
CA ASN A 546 -10.14 -11.15 -20.52
C ASN A 546 -11.06 -10.22 -19.70
N ARG A 547 -10.58 -9.60 -18.61
CA ARG A 547 -11.35 -8.64 -17.80
C ARG A 547 -11.30 -7.20 -18.33
N GLY A 548 -10.30 -6.88 -19.16
CA GLY A 548 -10.18 -5.59 -19.84
C GLY A 548 -10.73 -5.62 -21.27
N ASN A 549 -11.27 -4.51 -21.75
CA ASN A 549 -11.61 -4.38 -23.18
C ASN A 549 -10.34 -4.06 -23.99
N LEU A 550 -9.60 -5.09 -24.41
CA LEU A 550 -8.31 -4.91 -25.09
C LEU A 550 -8.35 -3.99 -26.32
N SER A 551 -9.43 -4.05 -27.11
CA SER A 551 -9.57 -3.19 -28.29
C SER A 551 -9.64 -1.70 -27.91
N LYS A 552 -10.23 -1.36 -26.75
CA LYS A 552 -10.19 -0.01 -26.19
C LYS A 552 -8.85 0.32 -25.52
N ILE A 553 -8.31 -0.60 -24.73
CA ILE A 553 -7.07 -0.39 -23.96
C ILE A 553 -5.85 -0.18 -24.87
N LEU A 554 -5.78 -0.91 -25.99
CA LEU A 554 -4.68 -0.81 -26.95
C LEU A 554 -4.86 0.34 -27.96
N GLY A 555 -6.08 0.80 -28.20
CA GLY A 555 -6.37 1.88 -29.16
C GLY A 555 -5.74 1.63 -30.54
N GLU A 556 -4.99 2.63 -31.03
CA GLU A 556 -4.19 2.59 -32.26
C GLU A 556 -3.11 1.51 -32.26
N LEU A 557 -2.56 1.14 -31.08
CA LEU A 557 -1.52 0.11 -30.95
C LEU A 557 -2.04 -1.30 -31.20
N PHE A 558 -3.36 -1.49 -31.29
CA PHE A 558 -3.99 -2.80 -31.48
C PHE A 558 -3.57 -3.51 -32.77
N MET A 559 -3.12 -2.76 -33.80
CA MET A 559 -2.47 -3.31 -34.98
C MET A 559 -0.97 -3.59 -34.74
N LEU A 560 -0.27 -2.69 -34.05
CA LEU A 560 1.19 -2.73 -33.89
C LEU A 560 1.71 -3.88 -33.02
N ILE A 561 0.85 -4.52 -32.22
CA ILE A 561 1.24 -5.75 -31.50
C ILE A 561 1.51 -6.94 -32.44
N GLU A 562 0.97 -6.94 -33.66
CA GLU A 562 1.21 -8.01 -34.66
C GLU A 562 2.71 -8.12 -35.01
N ASN A 563 3.25 -9.33 -35.07
CA ASN A 563 4.70 -9.57 -35.23
C ASN A 563 5.30 -8.84 -36.45
N ASP A 564 4.59 -8.83 -37.57
CA ASP A 564 4.98 -8.19 -38.83
C ASP A 564 4.57 -6.71 -38.95
N LYS A 565 4.06 -6.10 -37.87
CA LYS A 565 3.70 -4.66 -37.79
C LYS A 565 4.55 -3.89 -36.78
N ARG A 566 5.27 -4.59 -35.90
CA ARG A 566 6.23 -4.01 -34.95
C ARG A 566 7.32 -3.22 -35.67
N GLY A 567 7.81 -2.16 -35.01
CA GLY A 567 8.69 -1.16 -35.62
C GLY A 567 8.03 -0.23 -36.64
N THR A 568 6.74 -0.40 -36.97
CA THR A 568 5.99 0.59 -37.76
C THR A 568 5.50 1.70 -36.84
N GLU A 569 5.79 2.96 -37.21
CA GLU A 569 5.32 4.13 -36.48
C GLU A 569 3.84 4.44 -36.77
N LEU A 570 3.08 4.79 -35.73
CA LEU A 570 1.79 5.48 -35.80
C LEU A 570 1.83 6.77 -34.98
N GLN A 571 1.02 7.75 -35.34
CA GLN A 571 0.83 8.97 -34.56
C GLN A 571 -0.18 8.70 -33.43
N LEU A 572 0.15 9.07 -32.20
CA LEU A 572 -0.71 8.83 -31.04
C LEU A 572 -1.85 9.85 -30.94
N LEU A 573 -2.96 9.46 -30.30
CA LEU A 573 -4.17 10.31 -30.20
C LEU A 573 -3.98 11.59 -29.34
N TYR A 574 -3.17 11.55 -28.28
CA TYR A 574 -3.03 12.64 -27.31
C TYR A 574 -1.74 13.45 -27.44
N ALA A 575 -0.83 13.06 -28.33
CA ALA A 575 0.42 13.78 -28.57
C ALA A 575 0.77 13.77 -30.05
N ASP A 576 1.38 14.85 -30.52
CA ASP A 576 2.02 14.92 -31.83
C ASP A 576 3.36 14.16 -31.82
N GLU A 577 3.32 12.91 -31.36
CA GLU A 577 4.44 11.99 -31.22
C GLU A 577 4.17 10.74 -32.06
N LYS A 578 5.19 10.28 -32.78
CA LYS A 578 5.18 8.98 -33.42
C LYS A 578 5.65 7.90 -32.45
N PHE A 579 4.96 6.76 -32.49
CA PHE A 579 5.22 5.63 -31.62
C PHE A 579 5.15 4.32 -32.38
N SER A 580 6.06 3.39 -32.06
CA SER A 580 6.03 2.02 -32.56
C SER A 580 6.03 1.04 -31.39
N VAL A 581 5.59 -0.21 -31.62
CA VAL A 581 5.83 -1.31 -30.68
C VAL A 581 7.12 -2.03 -31.12
N PRO A 582 8.18 -2.06 -30.31
CA PRO A 582 9.44 -2.71 -30.67
C PRO A 582 9.33 -4.22 -30.99
N PRO A 583 10.20 -4.74 -31.88
CA PRO A 583 10.21 -6.16 -32.27
C PRO A 583 10.76 -7.09 -31.18
N ASN A 584 11.56 -6.60 -30.24
CA ASN A 584 12.13 -7.35 -29.11
C ASN A 584 11.15 -7.56 -27.94
N ILE A 585 9.96 -6.96 -27.97
CA ILE A 585 8.93 -7.17 -26.94
C ILE A 585 8.17 -8.49 -27.17
N TYR A 586 7.79 -9.18 -26.10
CA TYR A 586 6.84 -10.29 -26.08
C TYR A 586 5.69 -9.92 -25.14
N ILE A 587 4.46 -10.23 -25.53
CA ILE A 587 3.26 -10.01 -24.72
C ILE A 587 2.71 -11.36 -24.27
N LEU A 588 2.71 -11.60 -22.96
CA LEU A 588 2.16 -12.82 -22.35
C LEU A 588 0.87 -12.48 -21.61
N GLY A 589 -0.27 -12.80 -22.22
CA GLY A 589 -1.58 -12.70 -21.57
C GLY A 589 -1.88 -13.93 -20.73
N MET A 590 -2.71 -13.78 -19.70
CA MET A 590 -3.19 -14.89 -18.89
C MET A 590 -4.70 -14.78 -18.68
N MET A 591 -5.42 -15.89 -18.81
CA MET A 591 -6.87 -15.93 -18.58
C MET A 591 -7.31 -17.23 -17.91
N ASN A 592 -8.31 -17.14 -17.03
CA ASN A 592 -9.07 -18.28 -16.55
C ASN A 592 -10.11 -18.69 -17.61
N THR A 593 -10.22 -19.99 -17.86
CA THR A 593 -11.23 -20.55 -18.79
C THR A 593 -12.60 -20.74 -18.15
N ALA A 594 -12.69 -20.75 -16.82
CA ALA A 594 -13.94 -20.89 -16.06
C ALA A 594 -14.79 -19.60 -16.03
N ASP A 595 -14.19 -18.43 -16.23
CA ASP A 595 -14.84 -17.11 -16.08
C ASP A 595 -15.86 -16.84 -17.22
N ARG A 596 -17.07 -17.41 -17.11
CA ARG A 596 -18.18 -17.29 -18.08
C ARG A 596 -18.81 -15.90 -18.15
N SER A 597 -18.58 -15.05 -17.16
CA SER A 597 -19.15 -13.70 -17.04
C SER A 597 -18.38 -12.61 -17.81
N LEU A 598 -17.25 -12.96 -18.44
CA LEU A 598 -16.35 -12.01 -19.09
C LEU A 598 -16.60 -11.93 -20.60
N ALA A 599 -16.34 -10.76 -21.18
CA ALA A 599 -16.53 -10.52 -22.60
C ALA A 599 -15.69 -11.50 -23.43
N MET A 600 -16.32 -12.24 -24.34
CA MET A 600 -15.59 -13.13 -25.25
C MET A 600 -14.57 -12.32 -26.04
N LEU A 601 -13.30 -12.75 -26.00
CA LEU A 601 -12.22 -12.14 -26.79
C LEU A 601 -12.61 -12.13 -28.28
N ASP A 602 -12.72 -10.92 -28.83
CA ASP A 602 -13.13 -10.67 -30.20
C ASP A 602 -12.26 -11.44 -31.22
N TYR A 603 -12.84 -11.78 -32.37
CA TYR A 603 -12.15 -12.46 -33.46
C TYR A 603 -10.93 -11.67 -33.96
N ALA A 604 -10.93 -10.34 -33.84
CA ALA A 604 -9.75 -9.52 -34.10
C ALA A 604 -8.59 -9.83 -33.15
N LEU A 605 -8.85 -10.02 -31.85
CA LEU A 605 -7.86 -10.43 -30.85
C LEU A 605 -7.34 -11.84 -31.10
N ARG A 606 -8.25 -12.78 -31.43
CA ARG A 606 -7.89 -14.19 -31.65
C ARG A 606 -6.91 -14.42 -32.80
N ARG A 607 -6.77 -13.49 -33.73
CA ARG A 607 -5.77 -13.55 -34.82
C ARG A 607 -4.38 -13.07 -34.40
N ARG A 608 -4.31 -12.18 -33.40
CA ARG A 608 -3.10 -11.45 -32.97
C ARG A 608 -2.35 -12.14 -31.84
N PHE A 609 -3.07 -12.89 -31.01
CA PHE A 609 -2.51 -13.76 -29.98
C PHE A 609 -2.58 -15.22 -30.44
N ALA A 610 -1.58 -16.02 -30.10
CA ALA A 610 -1.74 -17.46 -30.06
C ALA A 610 -2.21 -17.91 -28.67
N PHE A 611 -3.01 -18.98 -28.60
CA PHE A 611 -3.52 -19.51 -27.33
C PHE A 611 -2.75 -20.77 -26.99
N TYR A 612 -2.22 -20.83 -25.76
CA TYR A 612 -1.57 -21.99 -25.20
C TYR A 612 -2.43 -22.50 -24.03
N ASN A 613 -2.93 -23.73 -24.14
CA ASN A 613 -3.75 -24.33 -23.09
C ASN A 613 -2.85 -24.97 -22.03
N MET A 614 -2.86 -24.44 -20.82
CA MET A 614 -2.15 -24.99 -19.68
C MET A 614 -3.03 -26.01 -18.95
N THR A 615 -2.46 -27.20 -18.75
CA THR A 615 -3.08 -28.33 -18.04
C THR A 615 -2.50 -28.45 -16.63
N THR A 616 -2.99 -29.42 -15.85
CA THR A 616 -2.49 -29.70 -14.50
C THR A 616 -1.12 -30.37 -14.54
N GLY A 617 -0.23 -29.98 -13.61
CA GLY A 617 1.13 -30.50 -13.49
C GLY A 617 1.25 -31.85 -12.78
N PHE A 618 0.16 -32.40 -12.22
CA PHE A 618 0.14 -33.63 -11.41
C PHE A 618 0.83 -34.85 -12.05
N MET A 619 0.80 -34.94 -13.39
CA MET A 619 1.38 -36.06 -14.14
C MET A 619 2.82 -35.81 -14.60
N THR A 620 3.37 -34.63 -14.36
CA THR A 620 4.75 -34.28 -14.72
C THR A 620 5.75 -34.93 -13.80
N THR A 621 6.96 -35.14 -14.31
CA THR A 621 8.06 -35.74 -13.58
C THR A 621 8.47 -34.86 -12.40
N GLY A 622 8.48 -33.53 -12.56
CA GLY A 622 8.75 -32.58 -11.48
C GLY A 622 7.75 -32.67 -10.33
N PHE A 623 6.44 -32.73 -10.61
CA PHE A 623 5.43 -32.82 -9.55
C PHE A 623 5.51 -34.15 -8.81
N ARG A 624 5.77 -35.25 -9.53
CA ARG A 624 5.94 -36.58 -8.91
C ARG A 624 7.15 -36.64 -7.98
N LEU A 625 8.29 -36.07 -8.39
CA LEU A 625 9.48 -35.99 -7.54
C LEU A 625 9.23 -35.11 -6.30
N TYR A 626 8.45 -34.03 -6.42
CA TYR A 626 8.02 -33.22 -5.29
C TYR A 626 7.11 -34.02 -4.33
N GLN A 627 6.13 -34.75 -4.87
CA GLN A 627 5.23 -35.61 -4.10
C GLN A 627 6.00 -36.74 -3.37
N GLU A 628 6.89 -37.46 -4.07
CA GLU A 628 7.75 -38.50 -3.50
C GLU A 628 8.65 -37.95 -2.37
N LYS A 629 9.17 -36.72 -2.52
CA LYS A 629 10.00 -36.05 -1.51
C LYS A 629 9.23 -35.74 -0.21
N LEU A 630 7.92 -35.48 -0.29
CA LEU A 630 7.08 -35.25 0.90
C LEU A 630 6.79 -36.54 1.68
N ALA A 631 6.93 -37.71 1.04
CA ALA A 631 6.82 -39.04 1.66
C ALA A 631 5.56 -39.25 2.53
N SER A 632 4.43 -38.66 2.14
CA SER A 632 3.18 -38.68 2.91
C SER A 632 2.06 -39.43 2.17
N ALA A 633 1.73 -40.62 2.67
CA ALA A 633 0.65 -41.46 2.11
C ALA A 633 -0.72 -40.75 2.11
N LYS A 634 -0.98 -39.84 3.06
CA LYS A 634 -2.19 -39.01 3.11
C LYS A 634 -2.22 -37.98 1.97
N PHE A 635 -1.08 -37.35 1.69
CA PHE A 635 -0.95 -36.45 0.55
C PHE A 635 -1.11 -37.22 -0.77
N ASP A 636 -0.49 -38.41 -0.90
CA ASP A 636 -0.64 -39.26 -2.08
C ASP A 636 -2.11 -39.65 -2.33
N SER A 637 -2.81 -40.06 -1.26
CA SER A 637 -4.24 -40.37 -1.26
C SER A 637 -5.09 -39.17 -1.68
N LEU A 638 -4.81 -37.98 -1.14
CA LEU A 638 -5.49 -36.73 -1.52
C LEU A 638 -5.27 -36.40 -3.01
N ILE A 639 -4.04 -36.48 -3.52
CA ILE A 639 -3.75 -36.23 -4.94
C ILE A 639 -4.50 -37.22 -5.85
N GLN A 640 -4.58 -38.51 -5.48
CA GLN A 640 -5.41 -39.47 -6.22
C GLN A 640 -6.91 -39.12 -6.15
N CYS A 641 -7.42 -38.66 -5.01
CA CYS A 641 -8.79 -38.19 -4.88
C CYS A 641 -9.07 -36.98 -5.79
N ILE A 642 -8.13 -36.02 -5.89
CA ILE A 642 -8.21 -34.85 -6.77
C ILE A 642 -8.15 -35.25 -8.26
N LEU A 643 -7.35 -36.24 -8.65
CA LEU A 643 -7.34 -36.76 -10.02
C LEU A 643 -8.67 -37.43 -10.42
N ASN A 644 -9.32 -38.13 -9.49
CA ASN A 644 -10.65 -38.69 -9.69
C ASN A 644 -11.73 -37.60 -9.77
N LEU A 645 -11.68 -36.60 -8.88
CA LEU A 645 -12.56 -35.43 -8.89
C LEU A 645 -12.45 -34.65 -10.21
N ASN A 646 -11.22 -34.39 -10.68
CA ASN A 646 -10.95 -33.77 -11.98
C ASN A 646 -11.49 -34.59 -13.16
N SER A 647 -11.54 -35.92 -13.04
CA SER A 647 -12.12 -36.78 -14.06
C SER A 647 -13.64 -36.66 -14.14
N GLU A 648 -14.34 -36.46 -13.01
CA GLU A 648 -15.78 -36.17 -13.01
C GLU A 648 -16.10 -34.74 -13.45
N ILE A 649 -15.37 -33.72 -12.96
CA ILE A 649 -15.51 -32.32 -13.42
C ILE A 649 -15.37 -32.22 -14.95
N LYS A 650 -14.44 -32.99 -15.53
CA LYS A 650 -14.23 -33.04 -16.99
C LYS A 650 -15.33 -33.76 -17.76
N ARG A 651 -16.04 -34.71 -17.14
CA ARG A 651 -17.19 -35.43 -17.73
C ARG A 651 -18.49 -34.66 -17.60
N ASP A 652 -18.57 -33.75 -16.65
CA ASP A 652 -19.73 -32.93 -16.38
C ASP A 652 -20.07 -32.02 -17.57
N GLU A 653 -21.29 -32.14 -18.09
CA GLU A 653 -21.78 -31.35 -19.23
C GLU A 653 -21.87 -29.84 -18.91
N SER A 654 -22.02 -29.50 -17.63
CA SER A 654 -22.16 -28.12 -17.16
C SER A 654 -20.82 -27.43 -16.89
N LEU A 655 -19.71 -28.17 -16.72
CA LEU A 655 -18.38 -27.64 -16.35
C LEU A 655 -17.33 -27.83 -17.46
N GLY A 656 -16.87 -29.06 -17.67
CA GLY A 656 -15.82 -29.43 -18.62
C GLY A 656 -14.39 -29.07 -18.18
N GLU A 657 -13.42 -29.20 -19.11
CA GLU A 657 -11.97 -29.05 -18.83
C GLU A 657 -11.58 -27.69 -18.21
N GLY A 658 -12.38 -26.64 -18.40
CA GLY A 658 -12.07 -25.30 -17.93
C GLY A 658 -12.13 -25.12 -16.39
N PHE A 659 -12.69 -26.10 -15.68
CA PHE A 659 -12.97 -26.09 -14.24
C PHE A 659 -12.13 -27.12 -13.45
N ILE A 660 -11.20 -27.84 -14.10
CA ILE A 660 -10.37 -28.80 -13.36
C ILE A 660 -9.53 -28.11 -12.28
N ILE A 661 -9.43 -28.74 -11.12
CA ILE A 661 -8.66 -28.25 -9.98
C ILE A 661 -7.16 -28.29 -10.32
N GLY A 662 -6.55 -27.12 -10.21
CA GLY A 662 -5.13 -26.90 -10.43
C GLY A 662 -4.22 -27.63 -9.43
N HIS A 663 -2.93 -27.67 -9.75
CA HIS A 663 -1.93 -28.29 -8.87
C HIS A 663 -1.32 -27.31 -7.85
N SER A 664 -1.52 -25.99 -8.04
CA SER A 664 -0.95 -24.96 -7.15
C SER A 664 -1.44 -25.06 -5.70
N TYR A 665 -2.70 -25.50 -5.49
CA TYR A 665 -3.30 -25.76 -4.18
C TYR A 665 -2.49 -26.77 -3.33
N PHE A 666 -1.66 -27.58 -3.98
CA PHE A 666 -0.88 -28.66 -3.36
C PHE A 666 0.64 -28.38 -3.40
N CYS A 667 1.03 -27.17 -3.80
CA CYS A 667 2.42 -26.73 -3.89
C CYS A 667 2.88 -26.04 -2.59
N ASN A 668 4.19 -25.76 -2.47
CA ASN A 668 4.80 -25.04 -1.35
C ASN A 668 4.77 -25.74 0.04
N LEU A 669 4.39 -27.02 0.11
CA LEU A 669 4.56 -27.81 1.32
C LEU A 669 6.04 -28.17 1.49
N SER A 670 6.58 -27.94 2.70
CA SER A 670 7.96 -28.33 3.06
C SER A 670 7.99 -29.57 3.94
N ASN A 671 6.95 -29.76 4.74
CA ASN A 671 6.54 -30.98 5.41
C ASN A 671 5.03 -31.15 5.15
N VAL A 672 4.45 -32.30 5.52
CA VAL A 672 3.00 -32.51 5.46
C VAL A 672 2.49 -32.80 6.87
N THR A 673 1.67 -31.89 7.40
CA THR A 673 0.89 -32.09 8.62
C THR A 673 -0.58 -32.36 8.30
N ASP A 674 -1.28 -33.08 9.20
CA ASP A 674 -2.73 -33.30 9.06
C ASP A 674 -3.50 -31.97 8.94
N TYR A 675 -3.07 -30.94 9.68
CA TYR A 675 -3.68 -29.61 9.67
C TYR A 675 -3.52 -28.88 8.33
N GLU A 676 -2.36 -29.00 7.65
CA GLU A 676 -2.19 -28.41 6.31
C GLU A 676 -3.11 -29.09 5.29
N LEU A 677 -3.24 -30.42 5.34
CA LEU A 677 -4.15 -31.15 4.45
C LEU A 677 -5.62 -30.83 4.73
N GLU A 678 -6.01 -30.73 6.00
CA GLU A 678 -7.35 -30.34 6.44
C GLU A 678 -7.69 -28.93 5.94
N ASN A 679 -6.77 -27.96 6.07
CA ASN A 679 -6.99 -26.60 5.57
C ASN A 679 -7.21 -26.55 4.04
N ILE A 680 -6.38 -27.26 3.27
CA ILE A 680 -6.53 -27.32 1.80
C ILE A 680 -7.90 -27.92 1.45
N VAL A 681 -8.31 -29.01 2.12
CA VAL A 681 -9.60 -29.67 1.87
C VAL A 681 -10.78 -28.77 2.26
N GLU A 682 -10.85 -28.29 3.50
CA GLU A 682 -12.02 -27.59 4.04
C GLU A 682 -12.15 -26.14 3.56
N TYR A 683 -11.05 -25.43 3.31
CA TYR A 683 -11.07 -23.99 3.05
C TYR A 683 -10.70 -23.59 1.61
N GLU A 684 -10.13 -24.51 0.81
CA GLU A 684 -9.80 -24.23 -0.59
C GLU A 684 -10.58 -25.14 -1.57
N ILE A 685 -10.56 -26.46 -1.37
CA ILE A 685 -11.15 -27.41 -2.32
C ILE A 685 -12.67 -27.56 -2.15
N ILE A 686 -13.17 -27.77 -0.93
CA ILE A 686 -14.60 -27.93 -0.66
C ILE A 686 -15.40 -26.67 -1.07
N PRO A 687 -14.97 -25.43 -0.74
CA PRO A 687 -15.65 -24.21 -1.21
C PRO A 687 -15.68 -24.10 -2.74
N LEU A 688 -14.58 -24.48 -3.42
CA LEU A 688 -14.52 -24.45 -4.88
C LEU A 688 -15.54 -25.39 -5.54
N ILE A 689 -15.70 -26.62 -5.04
CA ILE A 689 -16.71 -27.54 -5.58
C ILE A 689 -18.15 -27.15 -5.19
N ASN A 690 -18.36 -26.42 -4.09
CA ASN A 690 -19.65 -25.80 -3.77
C ASN A 690 -20.04 -24.75 -4.82
N GLU A 691 -19.09 -23.95 -5.33
CA GLU A 691 -19.36 -23.00 -6.42
C GLU A 691 -19.63 -23.71 -7.75
N TYR A 692 -18.98 -24.85 -8.00
CA TYR A 692 -19.12 -25.59 -9.26
C TYR A 692 -20.46 -26.36 -9.35
N TRP A 693 -20.91 -26.94 -8.24
CA TRP A 693 -22.13 -27.76 -8.15
C TRP A 693 -23.15 -27.15 -7.17
N PHE A 694 -23.36 -25.83 -7.28
CA PHE A 694 -24.23 -25.07 -6.38
C PHE A 694 -25.70 -25.55 -6.39
N ASP A 695 -26.12 -26.25 -7.45
CA ASP A 695 -27.44 -26.86 -7.65
C ASP A 695 -27.46 -28.40 -7.48
N GLU A 696 -26.31 -29.03 -7.23
CA GLU A 696 -26.17 -30.48 -6.96
C GLU A 696 -25.53 -30.74 -5.58
N PRO A 697 -26.16 -30.36 -4.44
CA PRO A 697 -25.57 -30.48 -3.11
C PRO A 697 -25.17 -31.91 -2.72
N ASP A 698 -25.98 -32.93 -3.08
CA ASP A 698 -25.67 -34.35 -2.81
C ASP A 698 -24.31 -34.79 -3.40
N LYS A 699 -23.91 -34.17 -4.53
CA LYS A 699 -22.66 -34.45 -5.23
C LYS A 699 -21.48 -33.76 -4.55
N VAL A 700 -21.70 -32.54 -4.06
CA VAL A 700 -20.74 -31.80 -3.21
C VAL A 700 -20.50 -32.56 -1.90
N ASP A 701 -21.54 -33.01 -1.22
CA ASP A 701 -21.43 -33.81 0.01
C ASP A 701 -20.65 -35.11 -0.25
N SER A 702 -21.01 -35.86 -1.31
CA SER A 702 -20.31 -37.09 -1.68
C SER A 702 -18.83 -36.88 -2.01
N TRP A 703 -18.45 -35.72 -2.58
CA TRP A 703 -17.05 -35.40 -2.83
C TRP A 703 -16.33 -34.86 -1.59
N SER A 704 -17.01 -34.10 -0.74
CA SER A 704 -16.49 -33.61 0.53
C SER A 704 -16.15 -34.77 1.47
N GLU A 705 -17.01 -35.79 1.57
CA GLU A 705 -16.72 -37.01 2.33
C GLU A 705 -15.49 -37.77 1.78
N LYS A 706 -15.35 -37.88 0.46
CA LYS A 706 -14.18 -38.54 -0.16
C LYS A 706 -12.89 -37.78 0.08
N LEU A 707 -12.93 -36.44 0.01
CA LEU A 707 -11.77 -35.58 0.27
C LEU A 707 -11.33 -35.66 1.74
N ARG A 708 -12.28 -35.58 2.68
CA ARG A 708 -12.03 -35.79 4.12
C ARG A 708 -11.49 -37.19 4.40
N GLY A 709 -12.09 -38.22 3.79
CA GLY A 709 -11.63 -39.61 3.92
C GLY A 709 -10.24 -39.88 3.33
N ALA A 710 -9.81 -39.08 2.34
CA ALA A 710 -8.48 -39.23 1.73
C ALA A 710 -7.33 -38.79 2.65
N ILE A 711 -7.60 -37.96 3.67
CA ILE A 711 -6.62 -37.37 4.59
C ILE A 711 -6.65 -37.94 6.01
N GLN A 712 -7.46 -38.98 6.27
CA GLN A 712 -7.60 -39.62 7.59
C GLN A 712 -6.50 -40.63 7.91
#